data_AF-V4ANJ1-F1
#
_entry.id   AF-V4ANJ1-F1
#
_cell.length_a   1.000
_cell.length_b   1.000
_cell.length_c   1.000
_cell.angle_alpha   90.00
_cell.angle_beta   90.00
_cell.angle_gamma   90.00
#
_symmetry.space_group_name_H-M   'P 1'
#
loop_
_entity.id
_entity.type
_entity.pdbx_description
1 polymer ?
#
loop_
_entity_poly.entity_id
_entity_poly.type
_entity_poly.pdbx_seq_one_letter_code
_entity_poly.pdbx_strand_id
1 'polypeptide(L)'
;MEVSLFWIFFCLARAVLCFESYQSNIPNGNNVPHPCKPGSMWPGVGHKLAVGGKNRNYFGKDFESTGKMWTQTLCRKDSDGDGKTNGEELGDPNCIWSQGQLPEISKNITHPGVCEPWNHPRCQQQWKWLESECNKKEFVCDAISETGVQNMTVQFPESKIPPRETTYICVIFDLPQDNDYHLIATKPLIDNTNIVHHAVLFGCEDDVELEPIPTVCDMVPNPRCREILSTWTVGFSGDCVHNHTGFRIGINGYKRAALQFHWNNPALHSTYTDNSGLILYFTDDLRTHDAGILTVGANYLNIPPGVERTTYVSYCPAQCTDMFINDKVYIASANNHMHYLGVSQRIEQYRNGSRLQDITSETMYNYDNPKTFRYDKPIELFPGDTIKTTYVELEPIQTVCDMVPNPRCREMLSTWTVGFNGDCVHNHTGFRIGINGYKRAALQFHWNNPALHSTYTDNSGLILYFTDDLRTHDAGILTVGANYLNIPPGVERTTYVSYCPAQCTDMFINDKVYIASANNHMHYLGVSQRIEQYRNGSRLQDITSETMYNYDNPKTFRYDKPIELFPGDTIKTTCTYNSLSKNTTTYFGDSTTDEMCFGFITYFPKQNLNISLCTSWKSIPMCVIRSGQSYNGCYLQEFLKFSEARFMWLFNAVMEFCDKQCSTQCLEVVEEIETLPCLIGEFREYVKHFMEGSPQFREFFKIFENCLKIVESNNLSTGVYQNNDVSVLYILLIFFHAVLCFICN
;
A
#
# COMPACT_ATOMS: atom_id res chain seq x y z
N MET A 1 40.89 -36.94 38.30
CA MET A 1 41.76 -35.77 38.04
C MET A 1 41.35 -35.23 36.69
N GLU A 2 40.25 -34.46 36.65
CA GLU A 2 40.23 -33.00 36.88
C GLU A 2 40.75 -32.24 35.63
N VAL A 3 40.11 -31.21 35.06
CA VAL A 3 38.90 -30.43 35.40
C VAL A 3 38.55 -29.53 34.19
N SER A 4 37.25 -29.47 33.82
CA SER A 4 36.43 -28.32 33.34
C SER A 4 36.71 -27.61 31.97
N LEU A 5 35.77 -27.00 31.21
CA LEU A 5 34.48 -26.28 31.48
C LEU A 5 33.55 -26.12 30.22
N PHE A 6 32.22 -26.32 30.40
CA PHE A 6 31.00 -25.53 29.97
C PHE A 6 30.51 -25.38 28.49
N TRP A 7 29.31 -25.89 28.07
CA TRP A 7 27.85 -25.51 28.29
C TRP A 7 27.36 -24.38 27.31
N ILE A 8 26.36 -24.50 26.38
CA ILE A 8 24.85 -24.46 26.45
C ILE A 8 24.30 -24.40 24.98
N PHE A 9 23.40 -25.27 24.49
CA PHE A 9 21.91 -25.17 24.36
C PHE A 9 21.27 -23.90 23.74
N PHE A 10 20.17 -24.10 22.99
CA PHE A 10 19.07 -23.18 22.63
C PHE A 10 19.12 -22.29 21.36
N CYS A 11 18.18 -22.61 20.44
CA CYS A 11 17.23 -21.75 19.71
C CYS A 11 17.68 -20.70 18.68
N LEU A 12 16.96 -20.69 17.54
CA LEU A 12 16.22 -19.57 16.92
C LEU A 12 15.71 -20.05 15.54
N ALA A 13 14.55 -20.70 15.41
CA ALA A 13 13.22 -20.09 15.26
C ALA A 13 13.23 -18.83 14.38
N ARG A 14 12.71 -18.91 13.13
CA ARG A 14 12.18 -17.79 12.33
C ARG A 14 11.00 -18.21 11.42
N ALA A 15 9.80 -17.99 11.97
CA ALA A 15 8.45 -17.85 11.39
C ALA A 15 8.30 -17.35 9.93
N VAL A 16 7.32 -17.71 9.07
CA VAL A 16 5.87 -18.10 9.10
C VAL A 16 4.85 -16.96 9.32
N LEU A 17 4.26 -16.47 8.22
CA LEU A 17 2.87 -16.03 8.06
C LEU A 17 2.13 -17.06 7.20
N CYS A 18 0.84 -17.22 7.47
CA CYS A 18 0.03 -18.43 7.29
C CYS A 18 -0.01 -19.00 5.87
N PHE A 19 0.36 -20.28 5.73
CA PHE A 19 0.09 -21.07 4.54
C PHE A 19 -1.19 -21.88 4.72
N GLU A 20 -2.10 -21.82 3.74
CA GLU A 20 -3.15 -22.84 3.50
C GLU A 20 -2.57 -24.20 3.03
N SER A 21 -1.25 -24.29 2.80
CA SER A 21 -0.60 -25.45 2.15
C SER A 21 -0.79 -26.78 2.86
N TYR A 22 -1.12 -26.78 4.15
CA TYR A 22 -1.36 -28.01 4.92
C TYR A 22 -2.84 -28.39 5.03
N GLN A 23 -3.78 -27.52 4.67
CA GLN A 23 -5.21 -27.87 4.71
C GLN A 23 -5.52 -29.00 3.71
N SER A 24 -4.88 -28.97 2.54
CA SER A 24 -4.99 -30.05 1.55
C SER A 24 -4.28 -31.34 1.97
N ASN A 25 -3.44 -31.31 3.01
CA ASN A 25 -2.75 -32.46 3.55
C ASN A 25 -3.57 -33.20 4.61
N ILE A 26 -4.77 -32.73 4.96
CA ILE A 26 -5.65 -33.34 5.96
C ILE A 26 -7.09 -33.46 5.39
N PRO A 27 -7.85 -34.51 5.74
CA PRO A 27 -9.23 -34.65 5.27
C PRO A 27 -10.08 -33.44 5.69
N ASN A 28 -10.95 -32.96 4.80
CA ASN A 28 -11.83 -31.79 5.04
C ASN A 28 -11.11 -30.53 5.59
N GLY A 29 -9.81 -30.34 5.37
CA GLY A 29 -9.06 -29.23 5.98
C GLY A 29 -9.63 -27.83 5.69
N ASN A 30 -10.35 -27.64 4.58
CA ASN A 30 -11.00 -26.37 4.23
C ASN A 30 -12.42 -26.22 4.81
N ASN A 31 -12.99 -27.29 5.35
CA ASN A 31 -14.37 -27.40 5.79
C ASN A 31 -14.51 -27.67 7.30
N VAL A 32 -13.44 -27.50 8.08
CA VAL A 32 -13.49 -27.71 9.52
C VAL A 32 -14.38 -26.65 10.18
N PRO A 33 -15.46 -27.03 10.86
CA PRO A 33 -16.41 -26.07 11.42
C PRO A 33 -15.83 -25.34 12.63
N HIS A 34 -16.30 -24.11 12.85
CA HIS A 34 -15.98 -23.35 14.04
C HIS A 34 -16.79 -23.91 15.24
N PRO A 35 -16.15 -24.26 16.37
CA PRO A 35 -16.79 -25.00 17.49
C PRO A 35 -17.87 -24.22 18.26
N CYS A 36 -18.11 -22.95 17.92
CA CYS A 36 -18.97 -22.04 18.67
C CYS A 36 -19.59 -20.90 17.84
N LYS A 37 -19.28 -20.82 16.53
CA LYS A 37 -19.90 -19.89 15.57
C LYS A 37 -20.61 -20.71 14.50
N PRO A 38 -21.91 -21.03 14.67
CA PRO A 38 -22.64 -21.86 13.71
C PRO A 38 -22.57 -21.29 12.29
N GLY A 39 -22.17 -22.11 11.32
CA GLY A 39 -22.04 -21.70 9.91
C GLY A 39 -20.69 -21.08 9.52
N SER A 40 -19.77 -20.87 10.46
CA SER A 40 -18.39 -20.41 10.19
C SER A 40 -17.40 -21.58 10.15
N MET A 41 -16.29 -21.41 9.42
CA MET A 41 -15.21 -22.40 9.31
C MET A 41 -13.95 -21.95 10.07
N TRP A 42 -13.06 -22.89 10.37
CA TRP A 42 -11.77 -22.69 11.03
C TRP A 42 -10.63 -23.11 10.08
N PRO A 43 -10.24 -22.27 9.10
CA PRO A 43 -9.22 -22.64 8.11
C PRO A 43 -7.85 -22.97 8.75
N GLY A 44 -7.50 -22.35 9.87
CA GLY A 44 -6.29 -22.61 10.63
C GLY A 44 -6.37 -23.86 11.51
N VAL A 45 -6.73 -25.02 10.95
CA VAL A 45 -7.05 -26.26 11.69
C VAL A 45 -5.99 -26.66 12.73
N GLY A 46 -4.71 -26.46 12.43
CA GLY A 46 -3.60 -26.74 13.36
C GLY A 46 -3.28 -25.62 14.36
N HIS A 47 -4.08 -24.56 14.42
CA HIS A 47 -3.73 -23.33 15.12
C HIS A 47 -4.79 -22.91 16.12
N LYS A 48 -4.34 -22.12 17.11
CA LYS A 48 -5.23 -21.51 18.10
C LYS A 48 -6.08 -20.36 17.55
N LEU A 49 -5.82 -19.90 16.32
CA LEU A 49 -6.63 -18.88 15.67
C LEU A 49 -7.29 -19.49 14.45
N ALA A 50 -8.54 -19.11 14.20
CA ALA A 50 -9.32 -19.61 13.07
C ALA A 50 -8.65 -19.33 11.72
N VAL A 51 -7.89 -18.24 11.59
CA VAL A 51 -7.15 -17.87 10.38
C VAL A 51 -5.72 -18.45 10.30
N GLY A 52 -5.30 -19.23 11.31
CA GLY A 52 -3.94 -19.77 11.40
C GLY A 52 -2.99 -18.91 12.26
N GLY A 53 -1.71 -19.28 12.34
CA GLY A 53 -0.69 -18.46 13.01
C GLY A 53 0.48 -19.29 13.55
N LYS A 54 1.36 -18.70 14.35
CA LYS A 54 2.50 -19.48 14.93
C LYS A 54 2.07 -20.39 16.08
N ASN A 55 1.02 -20.00 16.81
CA ASN A 55 0.55 -20.72 17.98
C ASN A 55 -0.30 -21.93 17.56
N ARG A 56 0.26 -23.14 17.71
CA ARG A 56 -0.43 -24.39 17.40
C ARG A 56 -1.38 -24.82 18.50
N ASN A 57 -2.53 -25.36 18.12
CA ASN A 57 -3.43 -26.10 19.02
C ASN A 57 -2.87 -27.53 19.24
N TYR A 58 -3.61 -28.43 19.91
CA TYR A 58 -3.09 -29.78 20.17
C TYR A 58 -2.92 -30.57 18.88
N PHE A 59 -3.92 -30.55 17.98
CA PHE A 59 -3.83 -31.16 16.65
C PHE A 59 -2.62 -30.67 15.86
N GLY A 60 -2.38 -29.35 15.80
CA GLY A 60 -1.24 -28.82 15.06
C GLY A 60 0.12 -29.26 15.61
N LYS A 61 0.25 -29.43 16.94
CA LYS A 61 1.47 -29.98 17.55
C LYS A 61 1.66 -31.45 17.17
N ASP A 62 0.58 -32.21 17.14
CA ASP A 62 0.61 -33.62 16.77
C ASP A 62 0.89 -33.81 15.28
N PHE A 63 0.26 -33.00 14.42
CA PHE A 63 0.53 -32.93 13.00
C PHE A 63 1.97 -32.50 12.71
N GLU A 64 2.54 -31.55 13.47
CA GLU A 64 3.96 -31.21 13.37
C GLU A 64 4.86 -32.40 13.75
N SER A 65 4.50 -33.15 14.81
CA SER A 65 5.26 -34.31 15.26
C SER A 65 5.31 -35.46 14.24
N THR A 66 4.31 -35.56 13.35
CA THR A 66 4.27 -36.55 12.26
C THR A 66 4.87 -36.03 10.95
N GLY A 67 5.66 -34.95 11.00
CA GLY A 67 6.26 -34.36 9.81
C GLY A 67 5.25 -33.65 8.90
N LYS A 68 4.09 -33.25 9.45
CA LYS A 68 3.01 -32.53 8.75
C LYS A 68 2.38 -33.34 7.61
N MET A 69 2.25 -34.64 7.84
CA MET A 69 1.60 -35.60 6.95
C MET A 69 0.43 -36.27 7.66
N TRP A 70 -0.64 -36.54 6.91
CA TRP A 70 -1.73 -37.40 7.36
C TRP A 70 -1.24 -38.85 7.41
N THR A 71 -0.97 -39.33 8.63
CA THR A 71 -0.51 -40.70 8.88
C THR A 71 -1.59 -41.46 9.64
N GLN A 72 -1.59 -42.79 9.57
CA GLN A 72 -2.50 -43.60 10.38
C GLN A 72 -2.34 -43.31 11.88
N THR A 73 -1.13 -43.01 12.34
CA THR A 73 -0.86 -42.64 13.73
C THR A 73 -1.56 -41.34 14.11
N LEU A 74 -1.48 -40.31 13.26
CA LEU A 74 -2.18 -39.06 13.50
C LEU A 74 -3.69 -39.25 13.40
N CYS A 75 -4.17 -39.94 12.36
CA CYS A 75 -5.60 -40.17 12.14
C CYS A 75 -6.27 -40.86 13.34
N ARG A 76 -5.63 -41.87 13.94
CA ARG A 76 -6.15 -42.61 15.10
C ARG A 76 -5.95 -41.91 16.45
N LYS A 77 -5.28 -40.75 16.47
CA LYS A 77 -5.04 -40.00 17.69
C LYS A 77 -6.24 -39.11 18.01
N ASP A 78 -6.62 -39.06 19.28
CA ASP A 78 -7.50 -38.05 19.84
C ASP A 78 -6.62 -36.90 20.35
N SER A 79 -6.45 -35.84 19.53
CA SER A 79 -5.47 -34.79 19.84
C SER A 79 -5.97 -33.85 20.92
N ASP A 80 -7.26 -33.58 20.98
CA ASP A 80 -7.86 -32.64 21.92
C ASP A 80 -8.54 -33.30 23.14
N GLY A 81 -8.64 -34.63 23.15
CA GLY A 81 -9.06 -35.42 24.29
C GLY A 81 -10.59 -35.45 24.49
N ASP A 82 -11.35 -35.21 23.43
CA ASP A 82 -12.81 -35.16 23.49
C ASP A 82 -13.48 -36.54 23.31
N GLY A 83 -12.68 -37.58 23.09
CA GLY A 83 -13.11 -38.96 22.92
C GLY A 83 -13.34 -39.37 21.47
N LYS A 84 -13.07 -38.49 20.49
CA LYS A 84 -13.04 -38.83 19.07
C LYS A 84 -11.61 -38.81 18.53
N THR A 85 -11.35 -39.63 17.54
CA THR A 85 -10.09 -39.60 16.81
C THR A 85 -10.10 -38.52 15.73
N ASN A 86 -8.94 -37.94 15.41
CA ASN A 86 -8.80 -36.94 14.35
C ASN A 86 -9.45 -37.41 13.02
N GLY A 87 -9.40 -38.72 12.73
CA GLY A 87 -10.07 -39.33 11.58
C GLY A 87 -11.59 -39.26 11.63
N GLU A 88 -12.20 -39.59 12.76
CA GLU A 88 -13.66 -39.43 12.95
C GLU A 88 -14.09 -37.98 12.82
N GLU A 89 -13.25 -37.06 13.30
CA GLU A 89 -13.54 -35.63 13.30
C GLU A 89 -13.34 -34.97 11.95
N LEU A 90 -12.30 -35.34 11.21
CA LEU A 90 -12.01 -34.78 9.88
C LEU A 90 -12.62 -35.59 8.73
N GLY A 91 -13.34 -36.69 9.00
CA GLY A 91 -14.10 -37.43 7.99
C GLY A 91 -13.34 -38.56 7.28
N ASP A 92 -12.29 -39.09 7.93
CA ASP A 92 -11.55 -40.30 7.58
C ASP A 92 -11.54 -41.31 8.76
N PRO A 93 -12.71 -41.82 9.20
CA PRO A 93 -12.80 -42.67 10.40
C PRO A 93 -12.03 -43.99 10.27
N ASN A 94 -11.81 -44.46 9.04
CA ASN A 94 -11.10 -45.70 8.75
C ASN A 94 -9.59 -45.49 8.50
N CYS A 95 -9.10 -44.24 8.51
CA CYS A 95 -7.71 -43.88 8.25
C CYS A 95 -7.16 -44.40 6.91
N ILE A 96 -7.98 -44.28 5.86
CA ILE A 96 -7.69 -44.74 4.49
C ILE A 96 -7.58 -43.57 3.50
N TRP A 97 -7.90 -42.34 3.90
CA TRP A 97 -7.84 -41.17 3.04
C TRP A 97 -6.41 -40.84 2.63
N SER A 98 -6.25 -40.44 1.37
CA SER A 98 -5.01 -39.90 0.83
C SER A 98 -5.26 -38.54 0.17
N GLN A 99 -4.22 -37.70 0.15
CA GLN A 99 -4.28 -36.34 -0.41
C GLN A 99 -4.90 -36.32 -1.82
N GLY A 100 -5.90 -35.45 -2.01
CA GLY A 100 -6.63 -35.30 -3.27
C GLY A 100 -7.88 -36.17 -3.40
N GLN A 101 -8.13 -37.11 -2.49
CA GLN A 101 -9.38 -37.87 -2.45
C GLN A 101 -10.48 -37.09 -1.71
N LEU A 102 -11.74 -37.44 -1.99
CA LEU A 102 -12.85 -36.98 -1.18
C LEU A 102 -12.90 -37.79 0.14
N PRO A 103 -13.00 -37.15 1.31
CA PRO A 103 -13.20 -37.82 2.59
C PRO A 103 -14.50 -38.65 2.60
N GLU A 104 -14.52 -39.72 3.39
CA GLU A 104 -15.68 -40.63 3.52
C GLU A 104 -16.90 -39.89 4.09
N ILE A 105 -16.66 -38.96 5.01
CA ILE A 105 -17.68 -38.14 5.66
C ILE A 105 -17.31 -36.67 5.44
N SER A 106 -18.26 -35.85 5.00
CA SER A 106 -18.05 -34.40 4.77
C SER A 106 -19.07 -33.53 5.52
N LYS A 107 -19.93 -34.15 6.32
CA LYS A 107 -20.97 -33.49 7.12
C LYS A 107 -20.92 -34.01 8.55
N ASN A 108 -21.34 -33.17 9.51
CA ASN A 108 -21.27 -33.48 10.95
C ASN A 108 -19.84 -33.81 11.46
N ILE A 109 -18.84 -33.27 10.78
CA ILE A 109 -17.44 -33.26 11.22
C ILE A 109 -17.23 -32.28 12.38
N THR A 110 -16.17 -32.46 13.16
CA THR A 110 -15.81 -31.61 14.33
C THR A 110 -14.36 -31.15 14.22
N HIS A 111 -13.93 -30.25 15.10
CA HIS A 111 -12.62 -29.63 15.03
C HIS A 111 -11.56 -30.45 15.79
N PRO A 112 -10.56 -31.06 15.13
CA PRO A 112 -9.65 -32.06 15.73
C PRO A 112 -8.66 -31.53 16.79
N GLY A 113 -8.57 -30.21 16.89
CA GLY A 113 -7.73 -29.50 17.85
C GLY A 113 -8.49 -28.74 18.93
N VAL A 114 -9.81 -28.92 19.04
CA VAL A 114 -10.67 -28.24 20.00
C VAL A 114 -11.67 -29.22 20.60
N CYS A 115 -11.54 -29.49 21.91
CA CYS A 115 -12.42 -30.40 22.63
C CYS A 115 -13.89 -29.95 22.52
N GLU A 116 -14.77 -30.76 21.91
CA GLU A 116 -16.17 -30.44 21.71
C GLU A 116 -17.12 -31.30 22.59
N PRO A 117 -18.21 -30.74 23.15
CA PRO A 117 -18.55 -29.32 23.19
C PRO A 117 -17.57 -28.54 24.07
N TRP A 118 -17.06 -27.41 23.56
CA TRP A 118 -16.02 -26.61 24.20
C TRP A 118 -16.36 -26.11 25.61
N ASN A 119 -17.66 -25.94 25.90
CA ASN A 119 -18.18 -25.47 27.18
C ASN A 119 -18.42 -26.59 28.22
N HIS A 120 -18.20 -27.87 27.86
CA HIS A 120 -18.37 -28.99 28.77
C HIS A 120 -17.30 -28.96 29.89
N PRO A 121 -17.62 -29.32 31.16
CA PRO A 121 -16.64 -29.29 32.26
C PRO A 121 -15.33 -30.05 32.01
N ARG A 122 -15.39 -31.10 31.17
CA ARG A 122 -14.21 -31.88 30.72
C ARG A 122 -13.22 -31.06 29.87
N CYS A 123 -13.71 -30.05 29.14
CA CYS A 123 -12.93 -29.21 28.23
C CYS A 123 -12.50 -27.86 28.87
N GLN A 124 -13.14 -27.43 29.97
CA GLN A 124 -12.93 -26.10 30.58
C GLN A 124 -11.48 -25.81 31.00
N GLN A 125 -10.75 -26.82 31.49
CA GLN A 125 -9.35 -26.63 31.93
C GLN A 125 -8.37 -26.53 30.76
N GLN A 126 -8.74 -27.03 29.58
CA GLN A 126 -7.82 -27.09 28.46
C GLN A 126 -7.66 -25.71 27.80
N TRP A 127 -8.68 -24.83 27.79
CA TRP A 127 -8.75 -23.82 26.74
C TRP A 127 -9.22 -22.41 27.13
N LYS A 128 -8.53 -21.76 28.08
CA LYS A 128 -8.68 -20.32 28.36
C LYS A 128 -8.52 -19.39 27.15
N TRP A 129 -7.86 -19.85 26.07
CA TRP A 129 -7.66 -19.04 24.86
C TRP A 129 -8.83 -19.10 23.87
N LEU A 130 -9.67 -20.14 23.94
CA LEU A 130 -10.91 -20.20 23.14
C LEU A 130 -11.96 -19.24 23.68
N GLU A 131 -11.86 -18.86 24.95
CA GLU A 131 -12.78 -17.94 25.60
C GLU A 131 -12.89 -16.60 24.84
N SER A 132 -11.77 -16.07 24.32
CA SER A 132 -11.77 -14.84 23.54
C SER A 132 -12.35 -14.97 22.12
N GLU A 133 -12.44 -16.20 21.59
CA GLU A 133 -12.96 -16.50 20.24
C GLU A 133 -14.41 -16.99 20.26
N CYS A 134 -14.81 -17.71 21.31
CA CYS A 134 -16.10 -18.37 21.44
C CYS A 134 -17.11 -17.66 22.33
N ASN A 135 -16.66 -16.79 23.23
CA ASN A 135 -17.59 -15.88 23.86
C ASN A 135 -17.90 -14.80 22.85
N LYS A 136 -19.13 -14.79 22.31
CA LYS A 136 -19.70 -13.54 21.79
C LYS A 136 -19.57 -12.54 22.94
N LYS A 137 -18.70 -11.53 22.79
CA LYS A 137 -18.73 -10.38 23.70
C LYS A 137 -20.13 -9.81 23.57
N GLU A 138 -20.99 -10.04 24.54
CA GLU A 138 -22.22 -9.27 24.63
C GLU A 138 -21.82 -7.82 24.85
N PHE A 139 -22.52 -6.91 24.18
CA PHE A 139 -22.30 -5.49 24.43
C PHE A 139 -22.83 -5.17 25.83
N VAL A 140 -21.92 -5.07 26.80
CA VAL A 140 -22.22 -4.70 28.19
C VAL A 140 -21.86 -3.23 28.37
N CYS A 141 -22.88 -2.40 28.60
CA CYS A 141 -22.74 -0.98 28.89
C CYS A 141 -23.91 -0.55 29.77
N ASP A 142 -23.72 -0.55 31.09
CA ASP A 142 -24.79 -0.23 32.05
C ASP A 142 -25.37 1.17 31.81
N ALA A 143 -24.52 2.09 31.32
CA ALA A 143 -24.90 3.46 31.01
C ALA A 143 -26.04 3.56 30.00
N ILE A 144 -26.24 2.60 29.09
CA ILE A 144 -27.35 2.68 28.11
C ILE A 144 -28.73 2.44 28.75
N SER A 145 -28.77 1.88 29.96
CA SER A 145 -30.00 1.61 30.70
C SER A 145 -30.36 2.72 31.69
N GLU A 146 -29.55 3.77 31.78
CA GLU A 146 -29.83 4.94 32.61
C GLU A 146 -31.06 5.70 32.08
N THR A 147 -31.82 6.29 33.00
CA THR A 147 -32.98 7.13 32.65
C THR A 147 -32.55 8.37 31.87
N GLY A 148 -33.24 8.69 30.77
CA GLY A 148 -32.92 9.86 29.94
C GLY A 148 -31.97 9.55 28.77
N VAL A 149 -31.46 8.33 28.67
CA VAL A 149 -30.66 7.91 27.51
C VAL A 149 -31.54 7.73 26.29
N GLN A 150 -31.13 8.38 25.20
CA GLN A 150 -31.72 8.32 23.88
C GLN A 150 -30.80 7.54 22.93
N ASN A 151 -31.33 7.11 21.79
CA ASN A 151 -30.51 6.52 20.74
C ASN A 151 -30.94 6.96 19.34
N MET A 152 -29.99 6.91 18.41
CA MET A 152 -30.22 7.09 16.98
C MET A 152 -29.47 6.02 16.20
N THR A 153 -30.09 5.52 15.13
CA THR A 153 -29.46 4.55 14.22
C THR A 153 -29.01 5.27 12.96
N VAL A 154 -27.74 5.09 12.61
CA VAL A 154 -27.13 5.60 11.38
C VAL A 154 -26.76 4.39 10.54
N GLN A 155 -27.52 4.16 9.48
CA GLN A 155 -27.37 2.97 8.64
C GLN A 155 -27.15 3.39 7.18
N PHE A 156 -26.24 2.70 6.50
CA PHE A 156 -26.01 2.93 5.09
C PHE A 156 -27.22 2.39 4.29
N PRO A 157 -27.68 3.09 3.24
CA PRO A 157 -28.55 2.46 2.26
C PRO A 157 -27.83 1.27 1.65
N GLU A 158 -28.58 0.26 1.19
CA GLU A 158 -28.01 -0.92 0.54
C GLU A 158 -27.08 -0.49 -0.60
N SER A 159 -25.79 -0.75 -0.42
CA SER A 159 -24.73 -0.25 -1.28
C SER A 159 -23.99 -1.42 -1.91
N LYS A 160 -23.73 -1.33 -3.21
CA LYS A 160 -22.96 -2.33 -3.94
C LYS A 160 -21.47 -2.16 -3.66
N ILE A 161 -20.81 -3.25 -3.29
CA ILE A 161 -19.38 -3.24 -2.97
C ILE A 161 -18.56 -3.25 -4.28
N PRO A 162 -17.58 -2.34 -4.47
CA PRO A 162 -16.67 -2.42 -5.59
C PRO A 162 -15.80 -3.69 -5.54
N PRO A 163 -15.46 -4.31 -6.69
CA PRO A 163 -14.48 -5.40 -6.74
C PRO A 163 -13.06 -4.85 -6.61
N ARG A 164 -12.77 -4.20 -5.49
CA ARG A 164 -11.46 -3.69 -5.06
C ARG A 164 -11.13 -4.31 -3.71
N GLU A 165 -9.87 -4.61 -3.48
CA GLU A 165 -9.43 -5.25 -2.23
C GLU A 165 -9.77 -4.40 -1.00
N THR A 166 -9.56 -3.09 -1.06
CA THR A 166 -9.86 -2.16 0.03
C THR A 166 -10.68 -0.99 -0.48
N THR A 167 -11.78 -0.66 0.20
CA THR A 167 -12.62 0.52 -0.06
C THR A 167 -13.03 1.17 1.26
N TYR A 168 -12.83 2.49 1.38
CA TYR A 168 -13.44 3.28 2.45
C TYR A 168 -14.65 4.01 1.88
N ILE A 169 -15.77 3.95 2.60
CA ILE A 169 -17.02 4.59 2.19
C ILE A 169 -17.56 5.42 3.35
N CYS A 170 -18.03 6.63 3.06
CA CYS A 170 -18.39 7.63 4.06
C CYS A 170 -19.78 8.20 3.80
N VAL A 171 -20.47 8.60 4.87
CA VAL A 171 -21.71 9.39 4.81
C VAL A 171 -21.65 10.48 5.88
N ILE A 172 -22.08 11.70 5.54
CA ILE A 172 -22.13 12.84 6.48
C ILE A 172 -23.59 13.12 6.82
N PHE A 173 -23.89 13.22 8.12
CA PHE A 173 -25.25 13.37 8.63
C PHE A 173 -25.30 14.34 9.82
N ASP A 174 -26.49 14.87 10.08
CA ASP A 174 -26.75 15.72 11.24
C ASP A 174 -26.93 14.89 12.52
N LEU A 175 -26.34 15.37 13.61
CA LEU A 175 -26.61 14.93 14.98
C LEU A 175 -27.79 15.74 15.56
N PRO A 176 -28.38 15.34 16.70
CA PRO A 176 -29.40 16.14 17.38
C PRO A 176 -28.89 17.55 17.71
N GLN A 177 -29.71 18.58 17.50
CA GLN A 177 -29.34 20.00 17.69
C GLN A 177 -30.36 20.77 18.54
N ASP A 178 -31.24 20.05 19.23
CA ASP A 178 -32.28 20.59 20.10
C ASP A 178 -31.80 20.87 21.53
N ASN A 179 -30.71 20.21 21.95
CA ASN A 179 -30.04 20.43 23.23
C ASN A 179 -28.55 20.06 23.12
N ASP A 180 -27.79 20.20 24.21
CA ASP A 180 -26.49 19.57 24.37
C ASP A 180 -26.66 18.14 24.90
N TYR A 181 -25.89 17.22 24.32
CA TYR A 181 -25.88 15.82 24.71
C TYR A 181 -24.45 15.29 24.85
N HIS A 182 -24.29 14.25 25.64
CA HIS A 182 -23.10 13.42 25.68
C HIS A 182 -23.36 12.09 24.98
N LEU A 183 -22.60 11.81 23.92
CA LEU A 183 -22.51 10.47 23.33
C LEU A 183 -21.71 9.58 24.28
N ILE A 184 -22.36 8.55 24.82
CA ILE A 184 -21.84 7.69 25.89
C ILE A 184 -21.58 6.26 25.44
N ALA A 185 -22.15 5.82 24.32
CA ALA A 185 -21.93 4.50 23.78
C ALA A 185 -22.25 4.41 22.28
N THR A 186 -21.61 3.45 21.62
CA THR A 186 -21.90 3.08 20.23
C THR A 186 -21.96 1.58 20.07
N LYS A 187 -22.87 1.09 19.22
CA LYS A 187 -23.02 -0.33 18.93
C LYS A 187 -23.07 -0.57 17.42
N PRO A 188 -22.28 -1.51 16.88
CA PRO A 188 -22.30 -1.88 15.47
C PRO A 188 -23.64 -2.52 15.06
N LEU A 189 -24.10 -2.20 13.86
CA LEU A 189 -25.19 -2.86 13.17
C LEU A 189 -24.61 -3.44 11.87
N ILE A 190 -24.11 -4.68 11.91
CA ILE A 190 -23.40 -5.29 10.77
C ILE A 190 -24.35 -6.16 9.95
N ASP A 191 -24.41 -5.88 8.66
CA ASP A 191 -25.16 -6.63 7.65
C ASP A 191 -24.26 -7.66 6.96
N ASN A 192 -23.20 -7.19 6.29
CA ASN A 192 -22.28 -8.07 5.58
C ASN A 192 -20.97 -8.31 6.36
N THR A 193 -20.97 -9.38 7.16
CA THR A 193 -19.81 -9.78 7.97
C THR A 193 -18.61 -10.28 7.17
N ASN A 194 -18.74 -10.51 5.86
CA ASN A 194 -17.64 -11.02 5.04
C ASN A 194 -16.70 -9.91 4.56
N ILE A 195 -17.15 -8.66 4.57
CA ILE A 195 -16.42 -7.52 3.99
C ILE A 195 -16.24 -6.37 4.96
N VAL A 196 -17.16 -6.17 5.91
CA VAL A 196 -17.08 -5.04 6.84
C VAL A 196 -15.96 -5.30 7.84
N HIS A 197 -14.93 -4.48 7.75
CA HIS A 197 -13.72 -4.63 8.55
C HIS A 197 -13.73 -3.73 9.79
N HIS A 198 -13.92 -2.43 9.61
CA HIS A 198 -14.05 -1.49 10.72
C HIS A 198 -14.98 -0.33 10.36
N ALA A 199 -15.44 0.38 11.38
CA ALA A 199 -16.26 1.58 11.28
C ALA A 199 -15.67 2.69 12.15
N VAL A 200 -15.69 3.92 11.67
CA VAL A 200 -15.21 5.09 12.41
C VAL A 200 -16.26 6.20 12.32
N LEU A 201 -16.61 6.76 13.48
CA LEU A 201 -17.49 7.92 13.59
C LEU A 201 -16.63 9.15 13.84
N PHE A 202 -16.71 10.12 12.93
CA PHE A 202 -15.99 11.39 13.04
C PHE A 202 -16.94 12.54 13.39
N GLY A 203 -16.51 13.45 14.25
CA GLY A 203 -17.17 14.73 14.52
C GLY A 203 -16.71 15.78 13.50
N CYS A 204 -17.65 16.61 13.04
CA CYS A 204 -17.42 17.60 12.00
C CYS A 204 -17.65 19.04 12.45
N GLU A 205 -17.00 19.98 11.78
CA GLU A 205 -17.30 21.41 11.87
C GLU A 205 -18.69 21.76 11.27
N ASP A 206 -19.29 22.86 11.72
CA ASP A 206 -20.70 23.21 11.46
C ASP A 206 -21.05 23.48 10.00
N ASP A 207 -20.09 23.89 9.18
CA ASP A 207 -20.25 24.32 7.80
C ASP A 207 -19.84 23.25 6.78
N VAL A 208 -19.56 22.01 7.21
CA VAL A 208 -19.35 20.89 6.29
C VAL A 208 -20.63 20.59 5.51
N GLU A 209 -20.58 20.49 4.18
CA GLU A 209 -21.76 20.12 3.40
C GLU A 209 -22.24 18.71 3.75
N LEU A 210 -23.56 18.52 3.77
CA LEU A 210 -24.15 17.20 3.96
C LEU A 210 -23.93 16.35 2.72
N GLU A 211 -23.46 15.12 2.94
CA GLU A 211 -23.36 14.08 1.92
C GLU A 211 -24.18 12.87 2.39
N PRO A 212 -25.52 12.90 2.21
CA PRO A 212 -26.41 11.84 2.70
C PRO A 212 -26.35 10.56 1.87
N ILE A 213 -25.54 10.54 0.80
CA ILE A 213 -25.32 9.38 -0.06
C ILE A 213 -23.93 8.83 0.27
N PRO A 214 -23.78 7.51 0.49
CA PRO A 214 -22.47 6.91 0.69
C PRO A 214 -21.51 7.19 -0.48
N THR A 215 -20.40 7.85 -0.20
CA THR A 215 -19.36 8.19 -1.17
C THR A 215 -18.05 7.49 -0.83
N VAL A 216 -17.28 7.10 -1.86
CA VAL A 216 -15.93 6.58 -1.63
C VAL A 216 -15.07 7.72 -1.10
N CYS A 217 -14.39 7.47 0.02
CA CYS A 217 -13.58 8.44 0.74
C CYS A 217 -12.17 7.89 1.02
N ASP A 218 -11.30 8.73 1.58
CA ASP A 218 -10.00 8.32 2.11
C ASP A 218 -10.12 7.92 3.59
N MET A 219 -8.98 7.65 4.27
CA MET A 219 -8.95 7.33 5.72
C MET A 219 -9.61 8.40 6.60
N VAL A 220 -9.68 9.65 6.14
CA VAL A 220 -10.43 10.73 6.77
C VAL A 220 -11.57 11.13 5.82
N PRO A 221 -12.84 11.15 6.28
CA PRO A 221 -14.00 11.41 5.43
C PRO A 221 -13.97 12.78 4.76
N ASN A 222 -13.59 13.81 5.52
CA ASN A 222 -13.53 15.19 5.06
C ASN A 222 -12.47 15.94 5.89
N PRO A 223 -11.71 16.89 5.31
CA PRO A 223 -10.77 17.73 6.07
C PRO A 223 -11.38 18.46 7.28
N ARG A 224 -12.70 18.63 7.33
CA ARG A 224 -13.44 19.27 8.42
C ARG A 224 -14.15 18.27 9.35
N CYS A 225 -13.93 16.97 9.14
CA CYS A 225 -14.45 15.86 9.95
C CYS A 225 -13.27 14.99 10.42
N ARG A 226 -12.46 15.51 11.35
CA ARG A 226 -11.21 14.87 11.79
C ARG A 226 -11.30 14.26 13.18
N GLU A 227 -12.22 14.71 14.02
CA GLU A 227 -12.26 14.24 15.40
C GLU A 227 -12.89 12.86 15.47
N ILE A 228 -12.21 11.89 16.06
CA ILE A 228 -12.78 10.54 16.19
C ILE A 228 -13.65 10.50 17.45
N LEU A 229 -14.95 10.22 17.28
CA LEU A 229 -15.92 10.07 18.36
C LEU A 229 -16.12 8.61 18.76
N SER A 230 -15.91 7.69 17.82
CA SER A 230 -16.02 6.25 18.08
C SER A 230 -15.28 5.45 17.03
N THR A 231 -14.74 4.30 17.44
CA THR A 231 -14.17 3.29 16.54
C THR A 231 -14.81 1.95 16.82
N TRP A 232 -15.04 1.16 15.78
CA TRP A 232 -15.46 -0.22 15.87
C TRP A 232 -14.65 -1.05 14.88
N THR A 233 -14.31 -2.27 15.22
CA THR A 233 -13.61 -3.22 14.33
C THR A 233 -14.12 -4.63 14.59
N VAL A 234 -13.86 -5.56 13.66
CA VAL A 234 -14.17 -6.98 13.85
C VAL A 234 -13.69 -7.45 15.24
N GLY A 235 -14.56 -8.19 15.93
CA GLY A 235 -14.31 -8.68 17.29
C GLY A 235 -14.80 -7.77 18.43
N PHE A 236 -15.20 -6.52 18.15
CA PHE A 236 -15.81 -5.64 19.15
C PHE A 236 -17.33 -5.75 19.15
N SER A 237 -17.94 -5.71 20.33
CA SER A 237 -19.39 -5.74 20.52
C SER A 237 -20.03 -4.34 20.49
N GLY A 238 -19.20 -3.30 20.56
CA GLY A 238 -19.57 -1.89 20.73
C GLY A 238 -18.56 -1.22 21.66
N ASP A 239 -18.67 0.10 21.81
CA ASP A 239 -17.88 0.86 22.75
C ASP A 239 -18.76 1.58 23.77
N CYS A 240 -18.28 1.63 25.01
CA CYS A 240 -18.94 2.23 26.15
C CYS A 240 -17.92 3.17 26.80
N VAL A 241 -18.23 4.46 26.77
CA VAL A 241 -17.37 5.52 27.29
C VAL A 241 -17.41 5.47 28.82
N HIS A 242 -16.36 5.96 29.49
CA HIS A 242 -16.26 5.89 30.95
C HIS A 242 -17.37 6.70 31.63
N ASN A 243 -17.85 6.25 32.81
CA ASN A 243 -19.04 6.76 33.49
C ASN A 243 -19.05 8.26 33.84
N HIS A 244 -17.90 8.94 33.75
CA HIS A 244 -17.74 10.37 34.04
C HIS A 244 -17.42 11.21 32.80
N THR A 245 -17.51 10.61 31.61
CA THR A 245 -17.13 11.23 30.34
C THR A 245 -18.13 10.92 29.23
N GLY A 246 -18.30 11.85 28.29
CA GLY A 246 -19.02 11.61 27.04
C GLY A 246 -18.57 12.60 25.96
N PHE A 247 -18.71 12.23 24.69
CA PHE A 247 -18.38 13.18 23.60
C PHE A 247 -19.49 14.21 23.48
N ARG A 248 -19.14 15.50 23.53
CA ARG A 248 -20.13 16.59 23.45
C ARG A 248 -20.67 16.73 22.03
N ILE A 249 -21.95 16.46 21.86
CA ILE A 249 -22.72 16.66 20.63
C ILE A 249 -23.87 17.65 20.90
N GLY A 250 -24.43 18.25 19.86
CA GLY A 250 -25.54 19.20 20.01
C GLY A 250 -25.15 20.67 19.84
N ILE A 251 -25.93 21.57 20.44
CA ILE A 251 -25.86 23.03 20.18
C ILE A 251 -24.45 23.60 20.39
N ASN A 252 -23.79 23.20 21.47
CA ASN A 252 -22.42 23.59 21.84
C ASN A 252 -21.40 22.47 21.63
N GLY A 253 -21.73 21.45 20.84
CA GLY A 253 -20.87 20.32 20.50
C GLY A 253 -20.80 20.07 18.99
N TYR A 254 -20.48 18.84 18.61
CA TYR A 254 -20.58 18.42 17.21
C TYR A 254 -22.05 18.37 16.77
N LYS A 255 -22.40 19.17 15.75
CA LYS A 255 -23.74 19.19 15.13
C LYS A 255 -23.84 18.25 13.94
N ARG A 256 -22.70 17.88 13.35
CA ARG A 256 -22.58 16.95 12.23
C ARG A 256 -21.53 15.89 12.53
N ALA A 257 -21.73 14.72 11.94
CA ALA A 257 -20.78 13.63 12.00
C ALA A 257 -20.66 12.92 10.65
N ALA A 258 -19.52 12.26 10.45
CA ALA A 258 -19.27 11.41 9.31
C ALA A 258 -19.08 9.96 9.79
N LEU A 259 -19.86 9.02 9.24
CA LEU A 259 -19.66 7.60 9.46
C LEU A 259 -18.88 7.02 8.28
N GLN A 260 -17.73 6.43 8.57
CA GLN A 260 -16.89 5.72 7.62
C GLN A 260 -16.94 4.22 7.88
N PHE A 261 -17.11 3.42 6.83
CA PHE A 261 -16.83 1.99 6.84
C PHE A 261 -15.59 1.70 5.99
N HIS A 262 -14.76 0.78 6.48
CA HIS A 262 -13.72 0.13 5.70
C HIS A 262 -14.20 -1.27 5.29
N TRP A 263 -14.33 -1.47 3.98
CA TRP A 263 -14.60 -2.76 3.38
C TRP A 263 -13.31 -3.41 2.89
N ASN A 264 -13.08 -4.64 3.31
CA ASN A 264 -11.99 -5.50 2.85
C ASN A 264 -12.57 -6.65 2.02
N ASN A 265 -12.40 -6.61 0.70
CA ASN A 265 -12.92 -7.58 -0.28
C ASN A 265 -11.77 -8.25 -1.05
N PRO A 266 -10.93 -9.06 -0.38
CA PRO A 266 -9.72 -9.65 -0.99
C PRO A 266 -10.04 -10.61 -2.14
N ALA A 267 -11.22 -11.23 -2.15
CA ALA A 267 -11.69 -12.09 -3.23
C ALA A 267 -12.30 -11.31 -4.42
N LEU A 268 -12.34 -9.98 -4.36
CA LEU A 268 -12.83 -9.08 -5.41
C LEU A 268 -14.25 -9.42 -5.89
N HIS A 269 -15.10 -9.91 -5.00
CA HIS A 269 -16.47 -10.27 -5.33
C HIS A 269 -17.26 -9.04 -5.78
N SER A 270 -17.89 -9.11 -6.95
CA SER A 270 -18.64 -8.01 -7.56
C SER A 270 -20.13 -8.02 -7.24
N THR A 271 -20.60 -9.03 -6.49
CA THR A 271 -22.02 -9.24 -6.15
C THR A 271 -22.35 -8.89 -4.70
N TYR A 272 -21.36 -8.54 -3.88
CA TYR A 272 -21.62 -8.16 -2.49
C TYR A 272 -22.38 -6.83 -2.42
N THR A 273 -23.30 -6.79 -1.46
CA THR A 273 -23.97 -5.58 -0.99
C THR A 273 -23.77 -5.48 0.52
N ASP A 274 -23.94 -4.27 1.06
CA ASP A 274 -23.88 -4.00 2.49
C ASP A 274 -24.84 -2.87 2.85
N ASN A 275 -25.54 -3.03 3.97
CA ASN A 275 -26.35 -1.99 4.61
C ASN A 275 -25.93 -1.76 6.07
N SER A 276 -24.65 -1.96 6.41
CA SER A 276 -24.17 -1.81 7.78
C SER A 276 -24.29 -0.39 8.35
N GLY A 277 -24.26 -0.26 9.67
CA GLY A 277 -24.45 0.99 10.40
C GLY A 277 -23.93 0.98 11.84
N LEU A 278 -24.25 2.05 12.57
CA LEU A 278 -24.01 2.21 14.01
C LEU A 278 -25.29 2.68 14.72
N ILE A 279 -25.50 2.19 15.94
CA ILE A 279 -26.44 2.75 16.91
C ILE A 279 -25.65 3.63 17.87
N LEU A 280 -26.04 4.88 17.99
CA LEU A 280 -25.44 5.87 18.88
C LEU A 280 -26.34 6.04 20.11
N TYR A 281 -25.78 5.98 21.32
CA TYR A 281 -26.50 6.21 22.59
C TYR A 281 -25.98 7.48 23.24
N PHE A 282 -26.90 8.40 23.56
CA PHE A 282 -26.56 9.73 24.08
C PHE A 282 -27.55 10.20 25.16
N THR A 283 -27.14 11.11 26.02
CA THR A 283 -27.96 11.64 27.13
C THR A 283 -27.76 13.13 27.33
N ASP A 284 -28.79 13.83 27.80
CA ASP A 284 -28.76 15.24 28.19
C ASP A 284 -28.27 15.44 29.64
N ASP A 285 -28.11 14.37 30.42
CA ASP A 285 -27.40 14.37 31.70
C ASP A 285 -25.89 14.41 31.45
N LEU A 286 -25.38 15.62 31.20
CA LEU A 286 -23.97 15.84 30.84
C LEU A 286 -23.03 15.31 31.94
N ARG A 287 -22.12 14.44 31.54
CA ARG A 287 -21.08 13.89 32.41
C ARG A 287 -20.10 14.98 32.82
N THR A 288 -19.32 14.70 33.87
CA THR A 288 -18.39 15.67 34.47
C THR A 288 -17.33 16.20 33.50
N HIS A 289 -16.92 15.39 32.51
CA HIS A 289 -15.88 15.73 31.56
C HIS A 289 -16.31 15.43 30.13
N ASP A 290 -15.86 16.24 29.17
CA ASP A 290 -16.00 15.92 27.75
C ASP A 290 -14.90 14.92 27.35
N ALA A 291 -15.25 13.93 26.53
CA ALA A 291 -14.33 12.92 26.02
C ALA A 291 -13.62 13.38 24.73
N GLY A 292 -12.43 12.83 24.49
CA GLY A 292 -11.66 13.01 23.25
C GLY A 292 -10.76 11.80 22.98
N ILE A 293 -10.29 11.65 21.74
CA ILE A 293 -9.39 10.55 21.34
C ILE A 293 -8.05 11.13 20.85
N LEU A 294 -7.00 10.88 21.62
CA LEU A 294 -5.63 11.19 21.20
C LEU A 294 -5.01 9.98 20.47
N THR A 295 -4.77 10.13 19.18
CA THR A 295 -4.08 9.10 18.38
C THR A 295 -2.56 9.29 18.46
N VAL A 296 -1.83 8.26 18.89
CA VAL A 296 -0.37 8.24 18.98
C VAL A 296 0.21 7.07 18.18
N GLY A 297 1.32 7.29 17.48
CA GLY A 297 1.89 6.26 16.62
C GLY A 297 2.96 6.81 15.68
N ALA A 298 3.18 6.13 14.56
CA ALA A 298 4.07 6.59 13.51
C ALA A 298 3.30 6.72 12.19
N ASN A 299 3.57 7.79 11.45
CA ASN A 299 3.01 8.00 10.11
C ASN A 299 3.86 7.35 9.01
N TYR A 300 5.03 6.80 9.35
CA TYR A 300 5.93 6.16 8.40
C TYR A 300 6.51 4.88 8.98
N LEU A 301 6.30 3.79 8.24
CA LEU A 301 6.78 2.44 8.53
C LEU A 301 7.55 1.94 7.30
N ASN A 302 8.67 1.23 7.51
CA ASN A 302 9.48 0.70 6.41
C ASN A 302 9.97 -0.70 6.73
N ILE A 303 9.07 -1.70 6.69
CA ILE A 303 9.35 -3.07 7.10
C ILE A 303 10.26 -3.71 6.03
N PRO A 304 11.58 -3.89 6.29
CA PRO A 304 12.48 -4.44 5.31
C PRO A 304 12.16 -5.92 5.06
N PRO A 305 12.23 -6.40 3.80
CA PRO A 305 12.09 -7.82 3.49
C PRO A 305 13.25 -8.63 4.10
N GLY A 306 12.99 -9.89 4.43
CA GLY A 306 13.94 -10.87 4.99
C GLY A 306 14.21 -10.76 6.50
N VAL A 307 13.45 -9.94 7.24
CA VAL A 307 13.66 -9.69 8.67
C VAL A 307 12.50 -10.24 9.48
N GLU A 308 12.76 -11.25 10.32
CA GLU A 308 11.72 -11.94 11.12
C GLU A 308 10.90 -11.02 12.01
N ARG A 309 11.53 -9.97 12.55
CA ARG A 309 10.90 -8.95 13.39
C ARG A 309 11.55 -7.62 13.15
N THR A 310 10.76 -6.63 12.78
CA THR A 310 11.18 -5.23 12.74
C THR A 310 10.54 -4.49 13.90
N THR A 311 11.33 -3.75 14.67
CA THR A 311 10.85 -2.95 15.79
C THR A 311 10.98 -1.49 15.43
N TYR A 312 9.90 -0.74 15.64
CA TYR A 312 9.90 0.71 15.55
C TYR A 312 9.52 1.32 16.87
N VAL A 313 9.96 2.56 17.04
CA VAL A 313 9.63 3.40 18.17
C VAL A 313 9.25 4.76 17.65
N SER A 314 8.10 5.27 18.09
CA SER A 314 7.68 6.65 17.87
C SER A 314 7.46 7.35 19.20
N TYR A 315 7.52 8.68 19.15
CA TYR A 315 7.37 9.55 20.31
C TYR A 315 6.39 10.66 20.01
N CYS A 316 5.44 10.89 20.91
CA CYS A 316 4.83 12.21 21.12
C CYS A 316 5.64 12.88 22.25
N PRO A 317 6.59 13.75 21.91
CA PRO A 317 7.54 14.28 22.88
C PRO A 317 6.89 15.31 23.82
N ALA A 318 7.56 15.58 24.94
CA ALA A 318 7.13 16.56 25.95
C ALA A 318 6.67 17.89 25.34
N GLN A 319 7.45 18.43 24.40
CA GLN A 319 7.14 19.69 23.72
C GLN A 319 5.81 19.63 22.97
N CYS A 320 5.43 18.48 22.41
CA CYS A 320 4.16 18.34 21.72
C CYS A 320 2.99 18.36 22.71
N THR A 321 3.05 17.55 23.77
CA THR A 321 1.99 17.54 24.78
C THR A 321 1.82 18.90 25.46
N ASP A 322 2.90 19.66 25.66
CA ASP A 322 2.86 21.01 26.23
C ASP A 322 2.13 22.02 25.32
N MET A 323 2.03 21.76 24.01
CA MET A 323 1.32 22.64 23.09
C MET A 323 -0.19 22.41 23.05
N PHE A 324 -0.66 21.17 23.25
CA PHE A 324 -2.08 20.82 23.07
C PHE A 324 -2.78 20.35 24.34
N ILE A 325 -2.04 20.06 25.42
CA ILE A 325 -2.59 19.77 26.75
C ILE A 325 -2.46 21.06 27.57
N ASN A 326 -3.60 21.72 27.84
CA ASN A 326 -3.61 22.97 28.60
C ASN A 326 -3.53 22.75 30.12
N ASP A 327 -4.19 21.70 30.61
CA ASP A 327 -4.16 21.20 31.98
C ASP A 327 -4.21 19.67 31.92
N LYS A 328 -3.99 18.97 33.03
CA LYS A 328 -3.96 17.50 33.06
C LYS A 328 -5.24 16.90 32.46
N VAL A 329 -5.06 15.85 31.66
CA VAL A 329 -6.14 15.03 31.10
C VAL A 329 -6.11 13.63 31.69
N TYR A 330 -7.24 12.93 31.60
CA TYR A 330 -7.42 11.60 32.18
C TYR A 330 -7.63 10.57 31.08
N ILE A 331 -6.69 9.64 30.93
CA ILE A 331 -6.82 8.51 30.01
C ILE A 331 -7.71 7.46 30.68
N ALA A 332 -8.97 7.39 30.25
CA ALA A 332 -9.95 6.44 30.77
C ALA A 332 -9.95 5.09 30.03
N SER A 333 -9.51 5.08 28.77
CA SER A 333 -9.29 3.87 27.99
C SER A 333 -8.18 4.07 26.95
N ALA A 334 -7.64 2.97 26.43
CA ALA A 334 -6.69 2.97 25.33
C ALA A 334 -6.82 1.69 24.49
N ASN A 335 -6.56 1.81 23.19
CA ASN A 335 -6.57 0.70 22.24
C ASN A 335 -5.24 0.65 21.49
N ASN A 336 -4.76 -0.55 21.20
CA ASN A 336 -3.69 -0.79 20.24
C ASN A 336 -4.29 -1.05 18.86
N HIS A 337 -3.60 -0.62 17.80
CA HIS A 337 -4.02 -0.84 16.42
C HIS A 337 -2.80 -1.05 15.51
N MET A 338 -2.73 -2.20 14.86
CA MET A 338 -1.75 -2.57 13.84
C MET A 338 -2.45 -3.47 12.80
N HIS A 339 -1.91 -3.61 11.59
CA HIS A 339 -2.50 -4.49 10.56
C HIS A 339 -1.92 -5.92 10.63
N TYR A 340 -2.14 -6.75 9.62
CA TYR A 340 -1.80 -8.18 9.60
C TYR A 340 -0.33 -8.54 9.94
N LEU A 341 0.60 -7.60 9.77
CA LEU A 341 2.01 -7.81 10.13
C LEU A 341 2.31 -7.52 11.61
N GLY A 342 1.41 -6.85 12.34
CA GLY A 342 1.58 -6.45 13.73
C GLY A 342 1.68 -7.64 14.68
N VAL A 343 2.69 -7.62 15.56
CA VAL A 343 2.97 -8.70 16.52
C VAL A 343 2.71 -8.27 17.95
N SER A 344 3.18 -7.08 18.32
CA SER A 344 3.06 -6.56 19.68
C SER A 344 3.16 -5.04 19.66
N GLN A 345 2.38 -4.38 20.51
CA GLN A 345 2.41 -2.93 20.67
C GLN A 345 2.38 -2.56 22.16
N ARG A 346 3.17 -1.54 22.51
CA ARG A 346 3.25 -1.00 23.87
C ARG A 346 3.28 0.53 23.80
N ILE A 347 2.44 1.17 24.60
CA ILE A 347 2.39 2.62 24.77
C ILE A 347 2.86 2.93 26.19
N GLU A 348 3.86 3.79 26.34
CA GLU A 348 4.55 4.08 27.59
C GLU A 348 4.46 5.58 27.90
N GLN A 349 4.25 5.94 29.18
CA GLN A 349 4.26 7.32 29.65
C GLN A 349 5.58 7.66 30.37
N TYR A 350 6.13 8.83 30.08
CA TYR A 350 7.33 9.36 30.69
C TYR A 350 7.11 10.80 31.18
N ARG A 351 7.75 11.16 32.30
CA ARG A 351 7.80 12.53 32.83
C ARG A 351 9.23 12.88 33.22
N ASN A 352 9.72 14.03 32.77
CA ASN A 352 11.10 14.48 33.02
C ASN A 352 12.16 13.40 32.68
N GLY A 353 11.95 12.67 31.58
CA GLY A 353 12.82 11.58 31.12
C GLY A 353 12.69 10.25 31.88
N SER A 354 11.92 10.21 32.97
CA SER A 354 11.69 8.98 33.75
C SER A 354 10.42 8.28 33.31
N ARG A 355 10.48 6.96 33.09
CA ARG A 355 9.31 6.13 32.77
C ARG A 355 8.40 6.04 33.99
N LEU A 356 7.11 6.34 33.82
CA LEU A 356 6.11 6.21 34.88
C LEU A 356 5.44 4.85 34.82
N GLN A 357 4.80 4.53 33.70
CA GLN A 357 3.98 3.33 33.54
C GLN A 357 3.75 2.97 32.07
N ASP A 358 3.23 1.77 31.82
CA ASP A 358 2.58 1.44 30.55
C ASP A 358 1.17 2.03 30.55
N ILE A 359 0.79 2.67 29.44
CA ILE A 359 -0.61 2.92 29.11
C ILE A 359 -1.16 1.59 28.59
N THR A 360 -0.69 1.10 27.45
CA THR A 360 -1.02 -0.24 26.94
C THR A 360 0.21 -1.14 26.90
N SER A 361 0.01 -2.45 27.08
CA SER A 361 1.07 -3.44 26.92
C SER A 361 0.49 -4.75 26.40
N GLU A 362 0.76 -5.03 25.13
CA GLU A 362 0.23 -6.20 24.45
C GLU A 362 1.36 -6.96 23.75
N THR A 363 1.75 -8.06 24.37
CA THR A 363 2.86 -8.90 23.90
C THR A 363 2.50 -9.78 22.71
N MET A 364 1.20 -9.96 22.45
CA MET A 364 0.65 -10.62 21.27
C MET A 364 -0.59 -9.84 20.85
N TYR A 365 -0.46 -9.08 19.77
CA TYR A 365 -1.54 -8.34 19.16
C TYR A 365 -2.37 -9.26 18.26
N ASN A 366 -3.69 -9.12 18.29
CA ASN A 366 -4.62 -9.80 17.38
C ASN A 366 -5.43 -8.77 16.62
N TYR A 367 -5.25 -8.74 15.30
CA TYR A 367 -5.96 -7.84 14.40
C TYR A 367 -7.47 -8.05 14.41
N ASP A 368 -7.92 -9.30 14.44
CA ASP A 368 -9.34 -9.69 14.35
C ASP A 368 -10.05 -9.68 15.72
N ASN A 369 -9.29 -9.48 16.81
CA ASN A 369 -9.81 -9.39 18.16
C ASN A 369 -8.93 -8.45 19.00
N PRO A 370 -8.95 -7.15 18.69
CA PRO A 370 -8.15 -6.19 19.43
C PRO A 370 -8.58 -6.15 20.91
N LYS A 371 -7.74 -5.54 21.74
CA LYS A 371 -8.02 -5.37 23.17
C LYS A 371 -8.18 -3.90 23.52
N THR A 372 -9.30 -3.58 24.16
CA THR A 372 -9.50 -2.30 24.83
C THR A 372 -9.01 -2.40 26.28
N PHE A 373 -8.09 -1.52 26.65
CA PHE A 373 -7.66 -1.32 28.02
C PHE A 373 -8.56 -0.24 28.63
N ARG A 374 -9.38 -0.60 29.63
CA ARG A 374 -10.22 0.36 30.38
C ARG A 374 -9.64 0.53 31.78
N TYR A 375 -9.64 1.75 32.29
CA TYR A 375 -9.04 2.07 33.58
C TYR A 375 -10.09 2.60 34.56
N ASP A 376 -10.41 1.82 35.59
CA ASP A 376 -11.31 2.27 36.67
C ASP A 376 -10.76 3.49 37.40
N LYS A 377 -9.42 3.57 37.48
CA LYS A 377 -8.69 4.77 37.89
C LYS A 377 -7.96 5.33 36.66
N PRO A 378 -8.50 6.38 36.02
CA PRO A 378 -7.88 6.97 34.84
C PRO A 378 -6.43 7.39 35.07
N ILE A 379 -5.61 7.26 34.02
CA ILE A 379 -4.20 7.65 34.05
C ILE A 379 -4.11 9.16 33.84
N GLU A 380 -3.39 9.87 34.71
CA GLU A 380 -3.18 11.30 34.55
C GLU A 380 -2.04 11.59 33.56
N LEU A 381 -2.35 12.36 32.51
CA LEU A 381 -1.38 12.84 31.54
C LEU A 381 -1.28 14.36 31.66
N PHE A 382 -0.07 14.86 31.91
CA PHE A 382 0.18 16.28 32.15
C PHE A 382 0.84 16.96 30.94
N PRO A 383 0.71 18.29 30.79
CA PRO A 383 1.55 19.06 29.88
C PRO A 383 3.03 18.76 30.14
N GLY A 384 3.81 18.51 29.08
CA GLY A 384 5.23 18.16 29.17
C GLY A 384 5.53 16.66 29.39
N ASP A 385 4.53 15.79 29.46
CA ASP A 385 4.76 14.35 29.44
C ASP A 385 5.18 13.85 28.05
N THR A 386 5.93 12.75 27.99
CA THR A 386 6.27 12.09 26.72
C THR A 386 5.52 10.77 26.62
N ILE A 387 4.85 10.55 25.48
CA ILE A 387 4.23 9.27 25.14
C ILE A 387 5.13 8.56 24.13
N LYS A 388 5.55 7.34 24.46
CA LYS A 388 6.39 6.51 23.59
C LYS A 388 5.60 5.29 23.14
N THR A 389 5.54 5.07 21.83
CA THR A 389 4.89 3.89 21.25
C THR A 389 5.95 2.99 20.64
N THR A 390 6.01 1.73 21.10
CA THR A 390 6.89 0.69 20.54
C THR A 390 6.04 -0.38 19.90
N TYR A 391 6.35 -0.78 18.68
CA TYR A 391 5.62 -1.81 17.96
C TYR A 391 6.56 -2.71 17.15
N VAL A 392 6.12 -3.96 16.95
CA VAL A 392 6.90 -5.02 16.31
C VAL A 392 6.08 -5.63 15.17
N GLU A 393 6.68 -5.74 14.00
CA GLU A 393 6.02 -6.23 12.78
C GLU A 393 6.80 -7.40 12.14
N LEU A 394 6.08 -8.31 11.48
CA LEU A 394 6.63 -9.44 10.69
C LEU A 394 6.84 -9.04 9.22
N GLU A 395 7.69 -9.79 8.54
CA GLU A 395 7.78 -9.80 7.08
C GLU A 395 6.54 -10.47 6.43
N PRO A 396 6.03 -9.95 5.30
CA PRO A 396 5.19 -10.72 4.37
C PRO A 396 6.06 -11.71 3.55
N ILE A 397 5.74 -13.01 3.63
CA ILE A 397 6.56 -14.11 3.05
C ILE A 397 6.67 -14.08 1.53
N GLN A 398 5.79 -13.35 0.83
CA GLN A 398 5.93 -12.99 -0.57
C GLN A 398 5.40 -11.57 -0.74
N THR A 399 6.22 -10.68 -1.26
CA THR A 399 5.80 -9.35 -1.65
C THR A 399 5.58 -9.35 -3.16
N VAL A 400 4.39 -8.95 -3.60
CA VAL A 400 4.21 -8.50 -4.98
C VAL A 400 5.15 -7.31 -5.15
N CYS A 401 6.05 -7.40 -6.12
CA CYS A 401 6.93 -6.32 -6.50
C CYS A 401 6.60 -5.88 -7.92
N ASP A 402 6.65 -4.58 -8.17
CA ASP A 402 6.66 -4.03 -9.52
C ASP A 402 7.98 -4.42 -10.22
N MET A 403 8.23 -3.92 -11.43
CA MET A 403 9.48 -4.18 -12.18
C MET A 403 10.80 -3.98 -11.39
N VAL A 404 10.80 -3.23 -10.29
CA VAL A 404 11.96 -3.06 -9.41
C VAL A 404 11.68 -3.65 -8.02
N PRO A 405 12.33 -4.75 -7.63
CA PRO A 405 12.05 -5.44 -6.36
C PRO A 405 12.50 -4.65 -5.12
N ASN A 406 13.52 -3.80 -5.27
CA ASN A 406 13.96 -2.90 -4.20
C ASN A 406 14.72 -1.69 -4.79
N PRO A 407 14.57 -0.47 -4.24
CA PRO A 407 15.35 0.70 -4.66
C PRO A 407 16.88 0.51 -4.60
N ARG A 408 17.38 -0.43 -3.78
CA ARG A 408 18.81 -0.80 -3.68
C ARG A 408 19.18 -2.03 -4.50
N CYS A 409 18.21 -2.67 -5.18
CA CYS A 409 18.39 -3.84 -6.04
C CYS A 409 17.82 -3.55 -7.43
N ARG A 410 18.43 -2.59 -8.14
CA ARG A 410 17.96 -2.07 -9.44
C ARG A 410 18.73 -2.61 -10.65
N GLU A 411 19.78 -3.38 -10.42
CA GLU A 411 20.64 -3.89 -11.48
C GLU A 411 20.17 -5.27 -11.90
N MET A 412 19.81 -5.42 -13.18
CA MET A 412 19.39 -6.68 -13.76
C MET A 412 20.62 -7.51 -14.12
N LEU A 413 20.67 -8.74 -13.64
CA LEU A 413 21.73 -9.71 -13.97
C LEU A 413 21.30 -10.68 -15.08
N SER A 414 20.00 -10.90 -15.22
CA SER A 414 19.41 -11.76 -16.23
C SER A 414 17.95 -11.37 -16.41
N THR A 415 17.42 -11.55 -17.61
CA THR A 415 15.98 -11.49 -17.91
C THR A 415 15.57 -12.77 -18.61
N TRP A 416 14.34 -13.22 -18.40
CA TRP A 416 13.76 -14.36 -19.09
C TRP A 416 12.32 -14.04 -19.45
N THR A 417 11.87 -14.56 -20.59
CA THR A 417 10.49 -14.51 -21.04
C THR A 417 10.18 -15.79 -21.80
N VAL A 418 8.89 -16.09 -21.98
CA VAL A 418 8.41 -17.26 -22.73
C VAL A 418 9.09 -17.31 -24.10
N GLY A 419 9.56 -18.49 -24.49
CA GLY A 419 10.31 -18.71 -25.73
C GLY A 419 11.84 -18.66 -25.61
N PHE A 420 12.40 -18.19 -24.49
CA PHE A 420 13.85 -18.27 -24.23
C PHE A 420 14.24 -19.58 -23.53
N ASN A 421 15.29 -20.23 -24.03
CA ASN A 421 15.92 -21.40 -23.38
C ASN A 421 17.00 -21.02 -22.35
N GLY A 422 17.22 -19.71 -22.15
CA GLY A 422 18.33 -19.14 -21.38
C GLY A 422 19.20 -18.22 -22.23
N ASP A 423 20.04 -17.40 -21.58
CA ASP A 423 20.96 -16.48 -22.26
C ASP A 423 22.41 -16.75 -21.84
N CYS A 424 23.34 -16.58 -22.79
CA CYS A 424 24.77 -16.64 -22.55
C CYS A 424 25.34 -15.23 -22.69
N VAL A 425 26.12 -14.81 -21.70
CA VAL A 425 26.90 -13.57 -21.81
C VAL A 425 28.08 -13.80 -22.78
N HIS A 426 28.59 -12.73 -23.38
CA HIS A 426 29.69 -12.79 -24.34
C HIS A 426 30.96 -13.45 -23.76
N ASN A 427 31.76 -14.13 -24.59
CA ASN A 427 32.89 -14.97 -24.13
C ASN A 427 33.94 -14.24 -23.27
N HIS A 428 34.05 -12.92 -23.37
CA HIS A 428 35.02 -12.12 -22.61
C HIS A 428 34.37 -11.29 -21.50
N THR A 429 33.11 -11.55 -21.17
CA THR A 429 32.36 -10.77 -20.18
C THR A 429 31.54 -11.63 -19.23
N GLY A 430 31.26 -11.08 -18.05
CA GLY A 430 30.40 -11.72 -17.06
C GLY A 430 29.92 -10.74 -16.00
N PHE A 431 28.82 -11.05 -15.32
CA PHE A 431 28.36 -10.25 -14.18
C PHE A 431 29.21 -10.59 -12.94
N ARG A 432 29.79 -9.56 -12.30
CA ARG A 432 30.64 -9.77 -11.11
C ARG A 432 29.79 -10.07 -9.88
N ILE A 433 29.86 -11.30 -9.40
CA ILE A 433 29.21 -11.75 -8.15
C ILE A 433 30.25 -12.16 -7.11
N GLY A 434 29.88 -12.18 -5.83
CA GLY A 434 30.75 -12.62 -4.72
C GLY A 434 31.36 -11.47 -3.89
N ILE A 435 32.52 -11.71 -3.26
CA ILE A 435 33.10 -10.82 -2.23
C ILE A 435 33.25 -9.36 -2.71
N ASN A 436 33.63 -9.19 -3.98
CA ASN A 436 33.85 -7.90 -4.63
C ASN A 436 32.79 -7.57 -5.70
N GLY A 437 31.63 -8.22 -5.64
CA GLY A 437 30.52 -8.05 -6.59
C GLY A 437 29.15 -8.06 -5.90
N TYR A 438 28.09 -8.41 -6.63
CA TYR A 438 26.77 -8.59 -6.01
C TYR A 438 26.81 -9.77 -5.03
N LYS A 439 26.35 -9.52 -3.80
CA LYS A 439 26.27 -10.51 -2.71
C LYS A 439 24.85 -10.99 -2.44
N ARG A 440 23.87 -10.26 -2.99
CA ARG A 440 22.44 -10.49 -2.86
C ARG A 440 21.82 -10.25 -4.22
N ALA A 441 20.84 -11.06 -4.58
CA ALA A 441 20.03 -10.90 -5.76
C ALA A 441 18.56 -11.04 -5.36
N ALA A 442 17.69 -10.39 -6.11
CA ALA A 442 16.25 -10.61 -6.04
C ALA A 442 15.83 -11.37 -7.30
N LEU A 443 14.98 -12.37 -7.13
CA LEU A 443 14.33 -13.06 -8.24
C LEU A 443 12.89 -12.54 -8.31
N GLN A 444 12.51 -12.03 -9.48
CA GLN A 444 11.17 -11.50 -9.74
C GLN A 444 10.49 -12.42 -10.76
N PHE A 445 9.22 -12.76 -10.51
CA PHE A 445 8.37 -13.50 -11.43
C PHE A 445 7.18 -12.65 -11.85
N HIS A 446 6.82 -12.74 -13.13
CA HIS A 446 5.60 -12.18 -13.67
C HIS A 446 4.69 -13.34 -14.09
N TRP A 447 3.59 -13.54 -13.35
CA TRP A 447 2.58 -14.54 -13.68
C TRP A 447 1.43 -13.93 -14.48
N ASN A 448 1.11 -14.52 -15.63
CA ASN A 448 -0.06 -14.16 -16.41
C ASN A 448 -1.17 -15.20 -16.16
N ASN A 449 -2.22 -14.83 -15.41
CA ASN A 449 -3.36 -15.70 -15.08
C ASN A 449 -4.69 -15.15 -15.62
N PRO A 450 -4.88 -15.09 -16.96
CA PRO A 450 -6.02 -14.40 -17.57
C PRO A 450 -7.37 -15.09 -17.28
N ALA A 451 -7.35 -16.39 -16.99
CA ALA A 451 -8.54 -17.16 -16.63
C ALA A 451 -8.83 -17.16 -15.11
N LEU A 452 -8.01 -16.45 -14.32
CA LEU A 452 -8.14 -16.30 -12.87
C LEU A 452 -8.26 -17.63 -12.12
N HIS A 453 -7.50 -18.64 -12.55
CA HIS A 453 -7.46 -19.93 -11.87
C HIS A 453 -6.78 -19.78 -10.50
N SER A 454 -7.51 -20.05 -9.43
CA SER A 454 -7.00 -19.98 -8.05
C SER A 454 -6.14 -21.18 -7.64
N THR A 455 -6.08 -22.23 -8.47
CA THR A 455 -5.37 -23.48 -8.16
C THR A 455 -3.98 -23.57 -8.76
N TYR A 456 -3.56 -22.56 -9.54
CA TYR A 456 -2.23 -22.54 -10.13
C TYR A 456 -1.18 -22.31 -9.04
N THR A 457 -0.16 -23.15 -9.06
CA THR A 457 1.03 -23.02 -8.21
C THR A 457 2.24 -23.01 -9.12
N ASP A 458 3.23 -22.20 -8.77
CA ASP A 458 4.48 -22.07 -9.53
C ASP A 458 5.67 -22.29 -8.60
N ASN A 459 6.65 -23.03 -9.10
CA ASN A 459 7.94 -23.28 -8.46
C ASN A 459 9.08 -23.10 -9.46
N SER A 460 8.86 -22.30 -10.50
CA SER A 460 9.85 -21.93 -11.49
C SER A 460 11.04 -21.21 -10.84
N GLY A 461 12.17 -21.24 -11.53
CA GLY A 461 13.45 -20.73 -11.04
C GLY A 461 14.42 -20.45 -12.18
N LEU A 462 15.56 -19.83 -11.86
CA LEU A 462 16.69 -19.68 -12.76
C LEU A 462 17.86 -20.53 -12.28
N ILE A 463 18.52 -21.24 -13.19
CA ILE A 463 19.81 -21.87 -12.94
C ILE A 463 20.89 -20.84 -13.29
N LEU A 464 21.69 -20.46 -12.29
CA LEU A 464 22.81 -19.52 -12.48
C LEU A 464 24.10 -20.31 -12.67
N TYR A 465 24.75 -20.13 -13.82
CA TYR A 465 26.09 -20.67 -14.10
C TYR A 465 27.14 -19.61 -13.78
N PHE A 466 28.10 -19.91 -12.91
CA PHE A 466 29.16 -18.99 -12.51
C PHE A 466 30.50 -19.70 -12.37
N THR A 467 31.58 -18.92 -12.40
CA THR A 467 32.98 -19.38 -12.32
C THR A 467 33.81 -18.37 -11.52
N ASP A 468 34.88 -18.83 -10.88
CA ASP A 468 35.90 -17.99 -10.24
C ASP A 468 37.00 -17.52 -11.22
N ASP A 469 37.05 -18.10 -12.43
CA ASP A 469 37.85 -17.61 -13.55
C ASP A 469 37.21 -16.35 -14.17
N LEU A 470 37.60 -15.19 -13.65
CA LEU A 470 37.03 -13.89 -14.01
C LEU A 470 37.29 -13.57 -15.50
N ARG A 471 36.23 -13.17 -16.19
CA ARG A 471 36.33 -12.64 -17.55
C ARG A 471 36.98 -11.25 -17.55
N THR A 472 37.49 -10.85 -18.71
CA THR A 472 38.25 -9.60 -18.88
C THR A 472 37.46 -8.35 -18.51
N HIS A 473 36.15 -8.35 -18.76
CA HIS A 473 35.28 -7.20 -18.46
C HIS A 473 34.02 -7.60 -17.70
N ASP A 474 33.61 -6.74 -16.78
CA ASP A 474 32.30 -6.89 -16.13
C ASP A 474 31.20 -6.45 -17.08
N ALA A 475 30.10 -7.20 -17.12
CA ALA A 475 28.91 -6.90 -17.92
C ALA A 475 27.90 -6.05 -17.14
N GLY A 476 27.09 -5.27 -17.87
CA GLY A 476 25.92 -4.55 -17.36
C GLY A 476 24.77 -4.59 -18.35
N ILE A 477 23.57 -4.25 -17.89
CA ILE A 477 22.38 -4.09 -18.75
C ILE A 477 21.92 -2.63 -18.69
N LEU A 478 21.75 -2.02 -19.85
CA LEU A 478 21.16 -0.70 -20.05
C LEU A 478 19.77 -0.88 -20.65
N THR A 479 18.74 -0.43 -19.94
CA THR A 479 17.38 -0.35 -20.45
C THR A 479 17.16 0.97 -21.18
N VAL A 480 16.78 0.92 -22.45
CA VAL A 480 16.34 2.06 -23.26
C VAL A 480 14.87 1.89 -23.64
N GLY A 481 14.16 2.95 -23.99
CA GLY A 481 12.73 2.84 -24.29
C GLY A 481 11.87 3.96 -23.74
N ALA A 482 10.57 3.73 -23.65
CA ALA A 482 9.58 4.73 -23.22
C ALA A 482 8.90 4.30 -21.92
N ASN A 483 8.66 5.25 -21.01
CA ASN A 483 7.88 5.05 -19.79
C ASN A 483 6.48 5.70 -19.88
N TYR A 484 6.03 6.04 -21.09
CA TYR A 484 4.71 6.62 -21.34
C TYR A 484 4.16 6.08 -22.65
N LEU A 485 2.97 5.51 -22.59
CA LEU A 485 2.20 5.01 -23.73
C LEU A 485 0.72 5.31 -23.48
N ASN A 486 0.02 5.66 -24.55
CA ASN A 486 -1.42 5.94 -24.56
C ASN A 486 -1.98 5.48 -25.92
N ILE A 487 -2.02 4.16 -26.11
CA ILE A 487 -2.35 3.54 -27.38
C ILE A 487 -3.87 3.57 -27.56
N PRO A 488 -4.40 4.32 -28.54
CA PRO A 488 -5.85 4.42 -28.77
C PRO A 488 -6.43 3.06 -29.21
N PRO A 489 -7.70 2.75 -28.88
CA PRO A 489 -8.35 1.52 -29.32
C PRO A 489 -8.69 1.54 -30.82
N GLY A 490 -8.72 0.36 -31.45
CA GLY A 490 -9.20 0.21 -32.83
C GLY A 490 -8.27 0.77 -33.91
N VAL A 491 -6.98 0.97 -33.61
CA VAL A 491 -6.01 1.56 -34.55
C VAL A 491 -5.05 0.49 -35.05
N GLU A 492 -4.92 0.36 -36.37
CA GLU A 492 -4.03 -0.63 -36.99
C GLU A 492 -2.55 -0.38 -36.70
N ARG A 493 -2.15 0.89 -36.62
CA ARG A 493 -0.75 1.26 -36.42
C ARG A 493 -0.61 2.52 -35.55
N THR A 494 -0.08 2.36 -34.35
CA THR A 494 0.37 3.47 -33.49
C THR A 494 1.87 3.35 -33.26
N THR A 495 2.62 4.45 -33.40
CA THR A 495 4.08 4.44 -33.24
C THR A 495 4.52 5.41 -32.16
N TYR A 496 5.38 4.93 -31.26
CA TYR A 496 6.03 5.72 -30.23
C TYR A 496 7.54 5.73 -30.47
N VAL A 497 8.16 6.88 -30.20
CA VAL A 497 9.60 7.08 -30.31
C VAL A 497 10.10 7.61 -28.97
N SER A 498 11.18 7.02 -28.48
CA SER A 498 11.89 7.46 -27.29
C SER A 498 13.37 7.64 -27.56
N TYR A 499 14.02 8.43 -26.71
CA TYR A 499 15.42 8.80 -26.85
C TYR A 499 16.19 8.64 -25.55
N CYS A 500 17.38 8.05 -25.66
CA CYS A 500 18.51 8.30 -24.77
C CYS A 500 19.43 9.30 -25.50
N PRO A 501 19.27 10.62 -25.27
CA PRO A 501 19.98 11.64 -26.04
C PRO A 501 21.47 11.69 -25.69
N ALA A 502 22.24 12.35 -26.57
CA ALA A 502 23.67 12.64 -26.41
C ALA A 502 24.03 13.20 -25.03
N GLN A 503 23.21 14.13 -24.50
CA GLN A 503 23.43 14.68 -23.17
C GLN A 503 23.38 13.62 -22.06
N CYS A 504 22.52 12.61 -22.17
CA CYS A 504 22.44 11.53 -21.19
C CYS A 504 23.65 10.61 -21.28
N THR A 505 24.03 10.20 -22.49
CA THR A 505 25.20 9.32 -22.66
C THR A 505 26.49 10.02 -22.27
N ASP A 506 26.64 11.31 -22.60
CA ASP A 506 27.78 12.13 -22.18
C ASP A 506 27.88 12.26 -20.65
N MET A 507 26.74 12.36 -19.96
CA MET A 507 26.71 12.48 -18.50
C MET A 507 27.13 11.19 -17.76
N PHE A 508 26.80 10.03 -18.31
CA PHE A 508 26.91 8.76 -17.57
C PHE A 508 27.89 7.74 -18.17
N ILE A 509 28.36 7.96 -19.40
CA ILE A 509 29.43 7.18 -20.02
C ILE A 509 30.75 7.91 -19.77
N ASN A 510 31.63 7.31 -18.96
CA ASN A 510 32.93 7.90 -18.64
C ASN A 510 33.97 7.65 -19.74
N ASP A 511 33.86 6.52 -20.42
CA ASP A 511 34.69 6.09 -21.55
C ASP A 511 33.85 5.09 -22.37
N LYS A 512 34.24 4.79 -23.61
CA LYS A 512 33.42 3.95 -24.50
C LYS A 512 33.03 2.62 -23.87
N VAL A 513 31.83 2.17 -24.20
CA VAL A 513 31.33 0.82 -23.89
C VAL A 513 31.06 0.06 -25.18
N TYR A 514 30.99 -1.26 -25.04
CA TYR A 514 30.78 -2.21 -26.10
C TYR A 514 29.49 -2.97 -25.86
N ILE A 515 28.55 -2.86 -26.79
CA ILE A 515 27.29 -3.59 -26.75
C ILE A 515 27.53 -5.00 -27.30
N ALA A 516 27.32 -5.99 -26.45
CA ALA A 516 27.52 -7.41 -26.74
C ALA A 516 26.24 -8.09 -27.26
N SER A 517 25.10 -7.70 -26.72
CA SER A 517 23.79 -8.17 -27.17
C SER A 517 22.70 -7.15 -26.86
N ALA A 518 21.55 -7.27 -27.53
CA ALA A 518 20.37 -6.48 -27.26
C ALA A 518 19.09 -7.29 -27.49
N ASN A 519 18.05 -6.99 -26.72
CA ASN A 519 16.73 -7.60 -26.83
C ASN A 519 15.64 -6.52 -26.93
N ASN A 520 14.60 -6.78 -27.72
CA ASN A 520 13.40 -5.95 -27.82
C ASN A 520 12.30 -6.50 -26.89
N HIS A 521 11.47 -5.61 -26.33
CA HIS A 521 10.40 -5.99 -25.41
C HIS A 521 9.20 -5.03 -25.51
N MET A 522 8.05 -5.61 -25.86
CA MET A 522 6.71 -5.02 -25.88
C MET A 522 5.72 -6.10 -25.43
N HIS A 523 4.45 -5.80 -25.16
CA HIS A 523 3.43 -6.81 -24.90
C HIS A 523 2.66 -7.20 -26.19
N TYR A 524 1.44 -7.72 -26.05
CA TYR A 524 0.70 -8.39 -27.12
C TYR A 524 0.23 -7.49 -28.28
N LEU A 525 0.19 -6.17 -28.11
CA LEU A 525 -0.11 -5.22 -29.18
C LEU A 525 1.12 -4.89 -30.02
N GLY A 526 2.33 -5.19 -29.54
CA GLY A 526 3.58 -4.89 -30.24
C GLY A 526 3.73 -5.63 -31.57
N VAL A 527 4.05 -4.91 -32.65
CA VAL A 527 4.23 -5.48 -34.01
C VAL A 527 5.62 -5.29 -34.59
N SER A 528 6.34 -4.22 -34.20
CA SER A 528 7.72 -4.02 -34.61
C SER A 528 8.47 -3.10 -33.65
N GLN A 529 9.76 -3.39 -33.43
CA GLN A 529 10.64 -2.54 -32.62
C GLN A 529 12.01 -2.37 -33.29
N ARG A 530 12.54 -1.15 -33.23
CA ARG A 530 13.88 -0.80 -33.74
C ARG A 530 14.62 0.09 -32.76
N ILE A 531 15.89 -0.22 -32.51
CA ILE A 531 16.81 0.58 -31.69
C ILE A 531 17.97 1.04 -32.57
N GLU A 532 18.17 2.34 -32.67
CA GLU A 532 19.09 2.98 -33.61
C GLU A 532 20.16 3.78 -32.86
N GLN A 533 21.41 3.73 -33.31
CA GLN A 533 22.52 4.54 -32.79
C GLN A 533 22.80 5.72 -33.71
N TYR A 534 22.97 6.90 -33.10
CA TYR A 534 23.35 8.14 -33.76
C TYR A 534 24.59 8.74 -33.11
N ARG A 535 25.44 9.39 -33.92
CA ARG A 535 26.58 10.20 -33.47
C ARG A 535 26.60 11.50 -34.24
N ASN A 536 26.72 12.62 -33.54
CA ASN A 536 26.71 13.97 -34.14
C ASN A 536 25.51 14.17 -35.09
N GLY A 537 24.31 13.72 -34.70
CA GLY A 537 23.07 13.80 -35.48
C GLY A 537 22.97 12.83 -36.66
N SER A 538 24.04 12.12 -37.02
CA SER A 538 24.04 11.15 -38.12
C SER A 538 23.74 9.73 -37.62
N ARG A 539 22.84 9.02 -38.30
CA ARG A 539 22.55 7.61 -38.00
C ARG A 539 23.75 6.76 -38.37
N LEU A 540 24.26 5.97 -37.42
CA LEU A 540 25.36 5.04 -37.66
C LEU A 540 24.83 3.68 -38.12
N GLN A 541 23.97 3.07 -37.30
CA GLN A 541 23.48 1.71 -37.52
C GLN A 541 22.25 1.38 -36.65
N ASP A 542 21.60 0.26 -36.94
CA ASP A 542 20.65 -0.37 -36.03
C ASP A 542 21.41 -1.19 -34.99
N ILE A 543 21.07 -0.98 -33.72
CA ILE A 543 21.39 -1.94 -32.65
C ILE A 543 20.45 -3.14 -32.84
N THR A 544 19.13 -2.93 -32.74
CA THR A 544 18.13 -3.96 -33.06
C THR A 544 17.21 -3.50 -34.17
N SER A 545 16.74 -4.42 -34.99
CA SER A 545 15.69 -4.16 -35.99
C SER A 545 14.83 -5.39 -36.16
N GLU A 546 13.59 -5.30 -35.69
CA GLU A 546 12.61 -6.38 -35.71
C GLU A 546 11.31 -5.88 -36.32
N THR A 547 11.10 -6.23 -37.58
CA THR A 547 9.93 -5.80 -38.37
C THR A 547 8.68 -6.63 -38.11
N MET A 548 8.85 -7.81 -37.50
CA MET A 548 7.80 -8.76 -37.14
C MET A 548 8.08 -9.22 -35.71
N TYR A 549 7.69 -8.40 -34.74
CA TYR A 549 7.86 -8.71 -33.32
C TYR A 549 6.87 -9.78 -32.89
N ASN A 550 7.31 -10.67 -31.99
CA ASN A 550 6.45 -11.66 -31.34
C ASN A 550 6.80 -11.77 -29.86
N TYR A 551 5.84 -11.46 -29.00
CA TYR A 551 5.99 -11.53 -27.54
C TYR A 551 6.36 -12.94 -27.04
N ASP A 552 5.74 -13.98 -27.60
CA ASP A 552 5.94 -15.37 -27.18
C ASP A 552 7.17 -16.03 -27.85
N ASN A 553 7.78 -15.35 -28.82
CA ASN A 553 9.01 -15.78 -29.49
C ASN A 553 10.01 -14.62 -29.63
N PRO A 554 10.52 -14.10 -28.50
CA PRO A 554 11.48 -13.01 -28.45
C PRO A 554 12.77 -13.34 -29.20
N LYS A 555 13.45 -12.31 -29.71
CA LYS A 555 14.73 -12.43 -30.42
C LYS A 555 15.86 -11.71 -29.69
N THR A 556 16.96 -12.44 -29.44
CA THR A 556 18.22 -11.85 -28.97
C THR A 556 19.13 -11.53 -30.15
N PHE A 557 19.54 -10.26 -30.27
CA PHE A 557 20.55 -9.82 -31.22
C PHE A 557 21.92 -9.92 -30.52
N ARG A 558 22.78 -10.83 -30.98
CA ARG A 558 24.15 -11.00 -30.46
C ARG A 558 25.16 -10.48 -31.48
N TYR A 559 26.22 -9.84 -31.00
CA TYR A 559 27.24 -9.25 -31.88
C TYR A 559 28.61 -9.88 -31.62
N ASP A 560 29.11 -10.64 -32.59
CA ASP A 560 30.48 -11.20 -32.55
C ASP A 560 31.53 -10.08 -32.54
N LYS A 561 31.23 -8.98 -33.24
CA LYS A 561 31.96 -7.71 -33.12
C LYS A 561 31.08 -6.73 -32.36
N PRO A 562 31.34 -6.51 -31.06
CA PRO A 562 30.56 -5.61 -30.22
C PRO A 562 30.45 -4.20 -30.82
N ILE A 563 29.29 -3.58 -30.64
CA ILE A 563 29.01 -2.22 -31.13
C ILE A 563 29.61 -1.22 -30.15
N GLU A 564 30.41 -0.27 -30.64
CA GLU A 564 30.97 0.78 -29.78
C GLU A 564 29.96 1.90 -29.54
N LEU A 565 29.69 2.19 -28.27
CA LEU A 565 28.87 3.31 -27.81
C LEU A 565 29.78 4.30 -27.05
N PHE A 566 29.79 5.55 -27.48
CA PHE A 566 30.63 6.61 -26.94
C PHE A 566 29.81 7.62 -26.12
N PRO A 567 30.45 8.36 -25.20
CA PRO A 567 29.88 9.59 -24.65
C PRO A 567 29.40 10.52 -25.78
N GLY A 568 28.20 11.08 -25.66
CA GLY A 568 27.61 11.95 -26.68
C GLY A 568 26.87 11.24 -27.82
N ASP A 569 26.82 9.89 -27.84
CA ASP A 569 25.96 9.16 -28.77
C ASP A 569 24.48 9.25 -28.38
N THR A 570 23.57 9.19 -29.35
CA THR A 570 22.12 9.11 -29.10
C THR A 570 21.60 7.72 -29.45
N ILE A 571 20.79 7.14 -28.57
CA ILE A 571 20.06 5.90 -28.84
C ILE A 571 18.58 6.24 -29.01
N LYS A 572 18.02 5.88 -30.16
CA LYS A 572 16.61 6.10 -30.49
C LYS A 572 15.89 4.76 -30.51
N THR A 573 14.80 4.63 -29.75
CA THR A 573 13.94 3.44 -29.77
C THR A 573 12.62 3.78 -30.44
N THR A 574 12.17 2.96 -31.38
CA THR A 574 10.88 3.10 -32.06
C THR A 574 10.08 1.82 -31.85
N CYS A 575 8.89 1.94 -31.27
CA CYS A 575 7.95 0.83 -31.04
C CYS A 575 6.66 1.09 -31.83
N THR A 576 6.15 0.07 -32.51
CA THR A 576 4.88 0.13 -33.24
C THR A 576 3.92 -0.92 -32.70
N TYR A 577 2.65 -0.53 -32.55
CA TYR A 577 1.57 -1.35 -32.01
C TYR A 577 0.39 -1.45 -32.97
N ASN A 578 -0.38 -2.54 -32.84
CA ASN A 578 -1.70 -2.74 -33.45
C ASN A 578 -2.74 -2.99 -32.35
N SER A 579 -3.74 -2.12 -32.26
CA SER A 579 -4.78 -2.14 -31.22
C SER A 579 -6.18 -2.41 -31.79
N LEU A 580 -6.29 -3.00 -32.99
CA LEU A 580 -7.59 -3.34 -33.62
C LEU A 580 -8.46 -4.24 -32.73
N SER A 581 -7.83 -5.07 -31.89
CA SER A 581 -8.49 -5.98 -30.96
C SER A 581 -8.97 -5.33 -29.66
N LYS A 582 -8.62 -4.07 -29.40
CA LYS A 582 -8.93 -3.36 -28.15
C LYS A 582 -10.08 -2.36 -28.37
N ASN A 583 -10.99 -2.30 -27.40
CA ASN A 583 -12.11 -1.35 -27.35
C ASN A 583 -11.85 -0.15 -26.42
N THR A 584 -10.83 -0.23 -25.57
CA THR A 584 -10.38 0.84 -24.68
C THR A 584 -8.91 1.18 -24.95
N THR A 585 -8.53 2.41 -24.61
CA THR A 585 -7.12 2.82 -24.62
C THR A 585 -6.26 1.89 -23.77
N THR A 586 -5.11 1.49 -24.31
CA THR A 586 -4.10 0.71 -23.58
C THR A 586 -2.95 1.63 -23.15
N TYR A 587 -2.63 1.62 -21.86
CA TYR A 587 -1.62 2.50 -21.28
C TYR A 587 -0.30 1.74 -21.05
N PHE A 588 0.74 2.50 -20.70
CA PHE A 588 1.97 1.90 -20.19
C PHE A 588 1.71 1.19 -18.86
N GLY A 589 2.21 -0.04 -18.69
CA GLY A 589 2.06 -0.79 -17.44
C GLY A 589 2.75 -2.16 -17.46
N ASP A 590 2.83 -2.76 -16.28
CA ASP A 590 3.54 -4.03 -16.04
C ASP A 590 2.71 -5.25 -16.41
N SER A 591 1.37 -5.13 -16.48
CA SER A 591 0.48 -6.24 -16.84
C SER A 591 0.59 -6.60 -18.31
N THR A 592 0.42 -7.88 -18.65
CA THR A 592 0.30 -8.35 -20.04
C THR A 592 -0.88 -7.72 -20.80
N THR A 593 -1.86 -7.15 -20.10
CA THR A 593 -2.99 -6.42 -20.69
C THR A 593 -2.68 -4.95 -20.98
N ASP A 594 -1.65 -4.40 -20.33
CA ASP A 594 -1.05 -3.09 -20.59
C ASP A 594 0.04 -3.23 -21.67
N GLU A 595 0.79 -2.16 -21.95
CA GLU A 595 1.89 -2.19 -22.94
C GLU A 595 3.22 -1.63 -22.44
N MET A 596 4.30 -2.04 -23.11
CA MET A 596 5.67 -1.59 -22.86
C MET A 596 6.43 -1.29 -24.15
N CYS A 597 7.45 -0.43 -24.05
CA CYS A 597 8.41 -0.16 -25.12
C CYS A 597 9.82 -0.16 -24.53
N PHE A 598 10.46 -1.32 -24.41
CA PHE A 598 11.79 -1.43 -23.83
C PHE A 598 12.78 -2.19 -24.71
N GLY A 599 14.03 -1.76 -24.64
CA GLY A 599 15.19 -2.44 -25.19
C GLY A 599 16.18 -2.73 -24.08
N PHE A 600 16.62 -3.98 -23.95
CA PHE A 600 17.61 -4.41 -22.96
C PHE A 600 18.95 -4.62 -23.65
N ILE A 601 19.89 -3.70 -23.43
CA ILE A 601 21.21 -3.69 -24.06
C ILE A 601 22.25 -4.21 -23.07
N THR A 602 22.84 -5.36 -23.34
CA THR A 602 23.95 -5.91 -22.56
C THR A 602 25.26 -5.32 -23.06
N TYR A 603 26.02 -4.67 -22.18
CA TYR A 603 27.24 -3.96 -22.51
C TYR A 603 28.41 -4.27 -21.56
N PHE A 604 29.62 -3.87 -21.95
CA PHE A 604 30.83 -3.92 -21.12
C PHE A 604 31.83 -2.82 -21.55
N PRO A 605 32.76 -2.38 -20.70
CA PRO A 605 32.89 -2.71 -19.29
C PRO A 605 31.85 -1.95 -18.44
N LYS A 606 31.25 -2.62 -17.45
CA LYS A 606 30.23 -2.07 -16.55
C LYS A 606 30.66 -0.76 -15.86
N GLN A 607 31.95 -0.62 -15.56
CA GLN A 607 32.55 0.52 -14.89
C GLN A 607 32.41 1.83 -15.68
N ASN A 608 32.28 1.74 -17.00
CA ASN A 608 32.24 2.89 -17.87
C ASN A 608 30.84 3.49 -18.02
N LEU A 609 29.77 2.85 -17.50
CA LEU A 609 28.40 3.38 -17.53
C LEU A 609 27.74 3.30 -16.15
N ASN A 610 27.39 4.47 -15.60
CA ASN A 610 26.85 4.59 -14.25
C ASN A 610 25.32 4.74 -14.18
N ILE A 611 24.61 4.21 -15.18
CA ILE A 611 23.14 4.12 -15.20
C ILE A 611 22.69 2.76 -15.72
N SER A 612 21.52 2.32 -15.24
CA SER A 612 20.84 1.11 -15.75
C SER A 612 19.63 1.42 -16.62
N LEU A 613 19.16 2.67 -16.65
CA LEU A 613 17.96 3.10 -17.37
C LEU A 613 18.24 4.43 -18.07
N CYS A 614 18.08 4.45 -19.38
CA CYS A 614 18.10 5.65 -20.22
C CYS A 614 16.85 5.66 -21.10
N THR A 615 15.71 5.91 -20.47
CA THR A 615 14.38 5.95 -21.08
C THR A 615 13.87 7.39 -21.18
N SER A 616 12.78 7.61 -21.91
CA SER A 616 12.07 8.90 -21.92
C SER A 616 10.61 8.76 -21.51
N TRP A 617 10.07 9.80 -20.89
CA TRP A 617 8.62 9.99 -20.73
C TRP A 617 8.20 11.02 -21.78
N LYS A 618 7.47 10.58 -22.80
CA LYS A 618 7.31 11.35 -24.05
C LYS A 618 8.67 11.83 -24.58
N SER A 619 8.85 13.13 -24.82
CA SER A 619 10.13 13.70 -25.25
C SER A 619 11.12 13.95 -24.11
N ILE A 620 10.69 13.85 -22.85
CA ILE A 620 11.50 14.17 -21.66
C ILE A 620 12.46 13.02 -21.33
N PRO A 621 13.78 13.23 -21.39
CA PRO A 621 14.74 12.20 -21.04
C PRO A 621 14.77 11.97 -19.52
N MET A 622 14.54 10.74 -19.07
CA MET A 622 14.47 10.42 -17.64
C MET A 622 15.81 10.53 -16.92
N CYS A 623 16.91 10.50 -17.66
CA CYS A 623 18.24 10.70 -17.11
C CYS A 623 18.35 12.09 -16.45
N VAL A 624 17.72 13.12 -17.03
CA VAL A 624 17.81 14.49 -16.53
C VAL A 624 17.03 14.62 -15.24
N ILE A 625 15.82 14.06 -15.20
CA ILE A 625 14.99 13.96 -13.99
C ILE A 625 15.74 13.30 -12.83
N ARG A 626 16.47 12.21 -13.11
CA ARG A 626 17.22 11.46 -12.09
C ARG A 626 18.50 12.16 -11.64
N SER A 627 19.17 12.86 -12.54
CA SER A 627 20.41 13.57 -12.25
C SER A 627 20.22 14.79 -11.34
N GLY A 628 18.99 15.33 -11.26
CA GLY A 628 18.69 16.57 -10.55
C GLY A 628 19.16 17.83 -11.29
N GLN A 629 19.67 17.70 -12.52
CA GLN A 629 20.01 18.84 -13.36
C GLN A 629 18.75 19.56 -13.86
N SER A 630 18.92 20.86 -14.15
CA SER A 630 17.89 21.62 -14.85
C SER A 630 17.71 21.11 -16.28
N TYR A 631 16.46 21.03 -16.71
CA TYR A 631 16.10 20.80 -18.11
C TYR A 631 15.14 21.89 -18.56
N ASN A 632 15.48 22.60 -19.64
CA ASN A 632 14.70 23.74 -20.13
C ASN A 632 14.33 24.75 -19.02
N GLY A 633 15.23 24.96 -18.05
CA GLY A 633 15.00 25.88 -16.92
C GLY A 633 14.29 25.26 -15.71
N CYS A 634 13.74 24.05 -15.80
CA CYS A 634 13.07 23.37 -14.70
C CYS A 634 14.04 22.55 -13.83
N TYR A 635 14.14 22.87 -12.54
CA TYR A 635 14.81 22.04 -11.52
C TYR A 635 13.79 21.16 -10.80
N LEU A 636 13.38 20.06 -11.44
CA LEU A 636 12.22 19.29 -11.00
C LEU A 636 12.31 18.76 -9.56
N GLN A 637 13.49 18.32 -9.11
CA GLN A 637 13.66 17.82 -7.74
C GLN A 637 13.50 18.90 -6.67
N GLU A 638 13.81 20.16 -6.99
CA GLU A 638 13.58 21.29 -6.10
C GLU A 638 12.13 21.75 -6.16
N PHE A 639 11.57 21.78 -7.36
CA PHE A 639 10.16 22.10 -7.58
C PHE A 639 9.23 21.17 -6.79
N LEU A 640 9.47 19.86 -6.85
CA LEU A 640 8.68 18.84 -6.13
C LEU A 640 8.89 18.84 -4.61
N LYS A 641 9.87 19.58 -4.08
CA LYS A 641 10.01 19.79 -2.62
C LYS A 641 9.08 20.87 -2.09
N PHE A 642 8.32 21.55 -2.96
CA PHE A 642 7.44 22.66 -2.59
C PHE A 642 8.16 23.81 -1.86
N SER A 643 9.49 23.88 -2.01
CA SER A 643 10.32 24.93 -1.40
C SER A 643 10.30 26.23 -2.20
N GLU A 644 9.73 26.22 -3.39
CA GLU A 644 9.60 27.41 -4.23
C GLU A 644 8.39 28.24 -3.78
N ALA A 645 8.66 29.30 -3.01
CA ALA A 645 7.63 30.21 -2.48
C ALA A 645 6.73 30.79 -3.57
N ARG A 646 7.27 30.99 -4.79
CA ARG A 646 6.52 31.50 -5.95
C ARG A 646 5.46 30.51 -6.43
N PHE A 647 5.80 29.22 -6.55
CA PHE A 647 4.83 28.19 -6.94
C PHE A 647 3.75 28.03 -5.86
N MET A 648 4.12 28.00 -4.58
CA MET A 648 3.13 27.88 -3.49
C MET A 648 2.17 29.08 -3.42
N TRP A 649 2.67 30.28 -3.71
CA TRP A 649 1.81 31.47 -3.82
C TRP A 649 0.83 31.37 -4.99
N LEU A 650 1.31 30.99 -6.18
CA LEU A 650 0.47 30.81 -7.37
C LEU A 650 -0.53 29.67 -7.21
N PHE A 651 -0.12 28.58 -6.56
CA PHE A 651 -0.99 27.46 -6.20
C PHE A 651 -2.17 27.94 -5.35
N ASN A 652 -1.89 28.67 -4.26
CA ASN A 652 -2.94 29.23 -3.40
C ASN A 652 -3.82 30.23 -4.17
N ALA A 653 -3.22 31.06 -5.03
CA ALA A 653 -3.95 32.02 -5.84
C ALA A 653 -4.93 31.34 -6.83
N VAL A 654 -4.56 30.22 -7.45
CA VAL A 654 -5.50 29.42 -8.26
C VAL A 654 -6.60 28.86 -7.38
N MET A 655 -6.25 28.28 -6.24
CA MET A 655 -7.25 27.68 -5.34
C MET A 655 -8.21 28.71 -4.74
N GLU A 656 -7.82 29.99 -4.66
CA GLU A 656 -8.61 31.08 -4.09
C GLU A 656 -9.41 31.87 -5.15
N PHE A 657 -8.78 32.23 -6.28
CA PHE A 657 -9.37 33.17 -7.24
C PHE A 657 -9.95 32.52 -8.49
N CYS A 658 -9.63 31.25 -8.77
CA CYS A 658 -10.15 30.51 -9.91
C CYS A 658 -11.35 29.65 -9.50
N ASP A 659 -12.52 30.28 -9.32
CA ASP A 659 -13.79 29.57 -9.27
C ASP A 659 -14.05 28.83 -10.61
N LYS A 660 -15.11 27.99 -10.67
CA LYS A 660 -15.53 27.27 -11.90
C LYS A 660 -15.73 28.16 -13.14
N GLN A 661 -15.71 29.49 -12.99
CA GLN A 661 -15.68 30.47 -14.07
C GLN A 661 -14.36 31.26 -14.01
N CYS A 662 -13.58 31.20 -15.09
CA CYS A 662 -12.25 31.79 -15.18
C CYS A 662 -12.33 33.32 -15.28
N SER A 663 -12.38 33.97 -14.12
CA SER A 663 -12.37 35.44 -13.97
C SER A 663 -11.11 36.05 -14.58
N THR A 664 -11.12 37.36 -14.88
CA THR A 664 -9.93 38.06 -15.40
C THR A 664 -8.72 37.90 -14.47
N GLN A 665 -8.93 37.99 -13.15
CA GLN A 665 -7.89 37.79 -12.14
C GLN A 665 -7.35 36.36 -12.15
N CYS A 666 -8.23 35.36 -12.33
CA CYS A 666 -7.80 33.97 -12.48
C CYS A 666 -6.96 33.77 -13.74
N LEU A 667 -7.35 34.35 -14.88
CA LEU A 667 -6.61 34.23 -16.14
C LEU A 667 -5.20 34.82 -16.02
N GLU A 668 -5.02 35.95 -15.32
CA GLU A 668 -3.70 36.53 -15.03
C GLU A 668 -2.82 35.58 -14.18
N VAL A 669 -3.40 34.95 -13.15
CA VAL A 669 -2.69 33.95 -12.33
C VAL A 669 -2.30 32.72 -13.15
N VAL A 670 -3.20 32.26 -14.02
CA VAL A 670 -2.96 31.12 -14.93
C VAL A 670 -1.85 31.44 -15.93
N GLU A 671 -1.85 32.64 -16.51
CA GLU A 671 -0.77 33.11 -17.40
C GLU A 671 0.58 33.16 -16.66
N GLU A 672 0.59 33.60 -15.41
CA GLU A 672 1.80 33.65 -14.59
C GLU A 672 2.33 32.24 -14.25
N ILE A 673 1.45 31.25 -14.03
CA ILE A 673 1.85 29.84 -13.83
C ILE A 673 2.50 29.26 -15.09
N GLU A 674 2.02 29.61 -16.29
CA GLU A 674 2.64 29.19 -17.55
C GLU A 674 4.06 29.77 -17.76
N THR A 675 4.50 30.73 -16.93
CA THR A 675 5.90 31.20 -16.94
C THR A 675 6.83 30.30 -16.13
N LEU A 676 6.30 29.42 -15.28
CA LEU A 676 7.12 28.52 -14.46
C LEU A 676 7.69 27.38 -15.31
N PRO A 677 9.02 27.23 -15.43
CA PRO A 677 9.63 26.25 -16.33
C PRO A 677 9.15 24.81 -16.15
N CYS A 678 8.79 24.41 -14.92
CA CYS A 678 8.32 23.06 -14.62
C CYS A 678 6.84 22.81 -14.97
N LEU A 679 6.08 23.85 -15.28
CA LEU A 679 4.65 23.77 -15.61
C LEU A 679 4.36 24.16 -17.06
N ILE A 680 5.35 24.03 -17.95
CA ILE A 680 5.21 24.28 -19.38
C ILE A 680 5.14 22.95 -20.16
N GLY A 681 4.18 22.85 -21.08
CA GLY A 681 4.12 21.78 -22.09
C GLY A 681 4.16 20.36 -21.50
N GLU A 682 5.02 19.48 -22.05
CA GLU A 682 5.12 18.10 -21.57
C GLU A 682 5.62 17.99 -20.12
N PHE A 683 6.39 18.97 -19.61
CA PHE A 683 6.83 18.97 -18.20
C PHE A 683 5.65 19.15 -17.26
N ARG A 684 4.71 20.03 -17.62
CA ARG A 684 3.44 20.17 -16.89
C ARG A 684 2.72 18.84 -16.78
N GLU A 685 2.61 18.11 -17.89
CA GLU A 685 1.92 16.81 -17.90
C GLU A 685 2.65 15.76 -17.06
N TYR A 686 3.99 15.74 -17.10
CA TYR A 686 4.80 14.88 -16.24
C TYR A 686 4.60 15.20 -14.75
N VAL A 687 4.65 16.49 -14.41
CA VAL A 687 4.46 17.01 -13.05
C VAL A 687 3.06 16.67 -12.55
N LYS A 688 2.03 16.93 -13.35
CA LYS A 688 0.64 16.56 -13.08
C LYS A 688 0.52 15.06 -12.82
N HIS A 689 1.02 14.22 -13.72
CA HIS A 689 1.00 12.76 -13.57
C HIS A 689 1.60 12.30 -12.24
N PHE A 690 2.65 12.97 -11.76
CA PHE A 690 3.27 12.65 -10.46
C PHE A 690 2.51 13.21 -9.25
N MET A 691 1.91 14.40 -9.38
CA MET A 691 1.29 15.14 -8.27
C MET A 691 -0.18 14.82 -8.06
N GLU A 692 -0.87 14.27 -9.06
CA GLU A 692 -2.27 13.86 -8.99
C GLU A 692 -2.57 12.78 -7.94
N GLY A 693 -1.55 12.18 -7.31
CA GLY A 693 -1.74 11.36 -6.12
C GLY A 693 -2.37 12.13 -4.94
N SER A 694 -2.21 13.46 -4.90
CA SER A 694 -2.83 14.32 -3.87
C SER A 694 -4.15 14.92 -4.35
N PRO A 695 -5.24 14.87 -3.55
CA PRO A 695 -6.50 15.53 -3.87
C PRO A 695 -6.35 17.04 -4.14
N GLN A 696 -5.48 17.73 -3.41
CA GLN A 696 -5.24 19.17 -3.54
C GLN A 696 -4.64 19.52 -4.90
N PHE A 697 -3.66 18.73 -5.35
CA PHE A 697 -3.05 18.93 -6.67
C PHE A 697 -3.97 18.47 -7.81
N ARG A 698 -4.80 17.43 -7.61
CA ARG A 698 -5.85 17.07 -8.58
C ARG A 698 -6.82 18.21 -8.81
N GLU A 699 -7.32 18.84 -7.75
CA GLU A 699 -8.26 19.95 -7.88
C GLU A 699 -7.58 21.18 -8.50
N PHE A 700 -6.35 21.49 -8.06
CA PHE A 700 -5.54 22.54 -8.67
C PHE A 700 -5.38 22.35 -10.19
N PHE A 701 -4.92 21.18 -10.65
CA PHE A 701 -4.71 20.93 -12.08
C PHE A 701 -6.03 20.95 -12.87
N LYS A 702 -7.13 20.50 -12.27
CA LYS A 702 -8.46 20.57 -12.87
C LYS A 702 -8.95 22.00 -13.07
N ILE A 703 -8.80 22.87 -12.06
CA ILE A 703 -9.16 24.29 -12.15
C ILE A 703 -8.23 25.00 -13.14
N PHE A 704 -6.93 24.81 -12.94
CA PHE A 704 -5.88 25.41 -13.76
C PHE A 704 -6.05 25.10 -15.25
N GLU A 705 -6.21 23.83 -15.63
CA GLU A 705 -6.34 23.43 -17.04
C GLU A 705 -7.64 23.90 -17.68
N ASN A 706 -8.73 24.04 -16.91
CA ASN A 706 -9.98 24.59 -17.42
C ASN A 706 -9.81 26.05 -17.86
N CYS A 707 -9.08 26.84 -17.07
CA CYS A 707 -8.82 28.24 -17.37
C CYS A 707 -7.68 28.44 -18.35
N LEU A 708 -6.68 27.56 -18.35
CA LEU A 708 -5.59 27.56 -19.30
C LEU A 708 -6.07 27.43 -20.74
N LYS A 709 -7.08 26.58 -21.01
CA LYS A 709 -7.67 26.45 -22.35
C LYS A 709 -8.20 27.79 -22.89
N ILE A 710 -8.71 28.65 -22.00
CA ILE A 710 -9.19 29.99 -22.38
C ILE A 710 -8.02 30.90 -22.71
N VAL A 711 -6.98 30.91 -21.88
CA VAL A 711 -5.72 31.64 -22.13
C VAL A 711 -5.09 31.22 -23.46
N GLU A 712 -4.93 29.92 -23.70
CA GLU A 712 -4.38 29.36 -24.94
C GLU A 712 -5.24 29.77 -26.15
N SER A 713 -6.58 29.73 -26.04
CA SER A 713 -7.49 30.16 -27.11
C SER A 713 -7.42 31.66 -27.41
N ASN A 714 -7.26 32.50 -26.38
CA ASN A 714 -7.10 33.94 -26.50
C ASN A 714 -5.76 34.28 -27.18
N ASN A 715 -4.68 33.59 -26.83
CA ASN A 715 -3.36 33.78 -27.44
C ASN A 715 -3.30 33.30 -28.91
N LEU A 716 -4.05 32.27 -29.27
CA LEU A 716 -4.23 31.85 -30.67
C LEU A 716 -5.00 32.88 -31.51
N SER A 717 -5.88 33.68 -30.87
CA SER A 717 -6.64 34.75 -31.54
C SER A 717 -5.83 36.04 -31.75
N THR A 718 -4.74 36.25 -31.01
CA THR A 718 -3.87 37.44 -31.08
C THR A 718 -2.59 37.26 -31.90
N GLY A 719 -2.28 36.03 -32.35
CA GLY A 719 -1.32 35.78 -33.42
C GLY A 719 0.12 36.25 -33.16
N VAL A 720 0.76 35.81 -32.07
CA VAL A 720 2.18 36.08 -31.83
C VAL A 720 2.96 34.78 -31.58
N TYR A 721 3.79 34.40 -32.54
CA TYR A 721 4.89 33.44 -32.38
C TYR A 721 6.22 34.16 -32.63
N GLN A 722 7.17 33.94 -31.71
CA GLN A 722 8.63 34.16 -31.75
C GLN A 722 9.18 35.60 -31.72
N ASN A 723 9.85 35.99 -30.63
CA ASN A 723 11.30 35.81 -30.37
C ASN A 723 11.81 36.84 -29.33
N ASN A 724 12.64 36.33 -28.41
CA ASN A 724 13.71 36.94 -27.61
C ASN A 724 13.70 38.43 -27.21
N ASP A 725 14.00 38.59 -25.92
CA ASP A 725 14.63 39.73 -25.23
C ASP A 725 13.82 41.01 -24.99
N VAL A 726 14.10 41.57 -23.81
CA VAL A 726 13.71 42.88 -23.25
C VAL A 726 12.23 42.94 -22.77
N SER A 727 11.87 43.10 -21.50
CA SER A 727 12.31 44.17 -20.60
C SER A 727 11.86 43.90 -19.16
N VAL A 728 12.83 43.67 -18.27
CA VAL A 728 12.66 43.82 -16.80
C VAL A 728 12.52 45.31 -16.52
N LEU A 729 11.31 45.89 -16.59
CA LEU A 729 11.10 47.27 -16.12
C LEU A 729 9.61 47.67 -15.96
N TYR A 730 8.75 46.82 -15.39
CA TYR A 730 7.39 47.27 -14.99
C TYR A 730 6.88 46.73 -13.64
N ILE A 731 7.68 45.93 -12.91
CA ILE A 731 7.27 45.26 -11.64
C ILE A 731 7.94 45.89 -10.40
N LEU A 732 8.22 47.20 -10.42
CA LEU A 732 8.70 47.93 -9.24
C LEU A 732 7.73 48.99 -8.72
N LEU A 733 6.56 49.15 -9.35
CA LEU A 733 5.58 50.18 -8.97
C LEU A 733 4.32 49.66 -8.24
N ILE A 734 4.10 48.34 -8.18
CA ILE A 734 2.94 47.75 -7.48
C ILE A 734 3.31 47.27 -6.06
N PHE A 735 4.61 47.09 -5.77
CA PHE A 735 5.09 46.65 -4.45
C PHE A 735 4.99 47.69 -3.32
N PHE A 736 4.57 48.93 -3.62
CA PHE A 736 4.53 50.04 -2.65
C PHE A 736 3.13 50.52 -2.24
N HIS A 737 2.05 49.81 -2.60
CA HIS A 737 0.67 50.26 -2.29
C HIS A 737 -0.17 49.34 -1.38
N ALA A 738 0.36 48.23 -0.87
CA ALA A 738 -0.43 47.28 -0.06
C ALA A 738 0.14 46.95 1.33
N VAL A 739 0.97 47.82 1.93
CA VAL A 739 1.53 47.61 3.29
C VAL A 739 1.13 48.71 4.29
N LEU A 740 0.20 49.62 3.96
CA LEU A 740 -0.13 50.75 4.85
C LEU A 740 -1.62 50.99 5.16
N CYS A 741 -2.52 50.06 4.87
CA CYS A 741 -3.89 50.15 5.36
C CYS A 741 -4.32 48.80 5.93
N PHE A 742 -4.18 48.63 7.25
CA PHE A 742 -5.18 48.08 8.18
C PHE A 742 -4.54 47.90 9.57
N ILE A 743 -4.19 49.03 10.19
CA ILE A 743 -4.35 49.26 11.63
C ILE A 743 -5.43 50.36 11.70
N CYS A 744 -6.45 50.15 12.54
CA CYS A 744 -7.69 50.94 12.74
C CYS A 744 -8.90 50.58 11.85
N ASN A 745 -9.64 49.52 12.21
CA ASN A 745 -10.88 49.58 13.01
C ASN A 745 -11.33 48.17 13.36
#